data_AF-A0A174UFY7-F1
#
_entry.id   AF-A0A174UFY7-F1
#
_cell.length_a   1.000
_cell.length_b   1.000
_cell.length_c   1.000
_cell.angle_alpha   90.00
_cell.angle_beta   90.00
_cell.angle_gamma   90.00
#
_symmetry.space_group_name_H-M   'P 1'
#
loop_
_entity.id
_entity.type
_entity.pdbx_description
1 polymer ?
#
loop_
_entity_poly.entity_id
_entity_poly.type
_entity_poly.pdbx_seq_one_letter_code
_entity_poly.pdbx_strand_id
1 'polypeptide(L)'
;MGDFYGVCALLAALMFFVLIQKFDKKFGKVEKELDEIKKRMDAFLKAQERIASDHVQSKENVSAEAVEDTCIPPHAANEIPVPKKELLRKEEQLEAPQGMMAENNVTSEIPVVTPSVRKQKKVNYEKFIGENLFGKIGIFVFVIGVGFFVKYAIDKDWINETLRTVLGFLTGSALLVVAERLQKKYRTFSSLLAGGAFAVFYLTVAIAFHFYHLFPQTVAFIILIVITLFMSILSVLYDRRELAIISLVGGFLAPFLVSTGNGNYLVLFTYISILNLGMFGLSIYKKWGELPVIAFVFTYLVMGLFLLTGYSTGTAIISVHLFAFATLFYFIFLLPILSILRIEAIKKNRGLLLVIITNNFIYLLLGILFLRNMELAFKSEGLLSLFIAIINLVLVIWLRMSKKDYKFLIYAMLGLVLTFVSITIPIQLDGNYITLFWAAEMVLLLWLYVKSKIWIYERATLVLMGLTLISYLMDVSAVILSSPSSDTIFLNSSFATSLFVGLAAGAFALMMGHYRSLFSEARCLRYVPWNPVMLLTSAAILYYTFMAEFSLHLAGATRSGMMLVFTSAAILILSYAFKKRFPIEQCTIPYLAGLGVNVLIYAINIWGDQWAHMSLPPVLLRWLAAAFIIVNLYYVARQYYTIIGLKIHFTVYLNVLALLLWLTMARSFLWQAGVEDFDAGFSVSLSIAGFVQMALGMRLHQKVLRIISLSTFGIVLLKLILKDLWAMPTIGKIIVFIILGLILLVLSFLYQKLKGVLFKNDEDETD
;
A
#
# COMPACT_ATOMS: atom_id res chain seq x y z
N MET A 1 -29.45 5.87 -31.41
CA MET A 1 -28.18 5.42 -30.80
C MET A 1 -26.95 5.68 -31.69
N GLY A 2 -27.01 5.49 -33.02
CA GLY A 2 -25.86 5.70 -33.92
C GLY A 2 -25.21 7.09 -33.85
N ASP A 3 -26.00 8.16 -33.81
CA ASP A 3 -25.47 9.54 -33.76
C ASP A 3 -24.79 9.89 -32.43
N PHE A 4 -25.19 9.25 -31.34
CA PHE A 4 -24.59 9.44 -30.01
C PHE A 4 -23.20 8.82 -29.92
N TYR A 5 -23.04 7.59 -30.43
CA TYR A 5 -21.74 6.94 -30.51
C TYR A 5 -20.80 7.63 -31.50
N GLY A 6 -21.33 8.17 -32.60
CA GLY A 6 -20.55 8.94 -33.57
C GLY A 6 -19.95 10.21 -32.97
N VAL A 7 -20.74 10.99 -32.21
CA VAL A 7 -20.28 12.23 -31.57
C VAL A 7 -19.38 11.95 -30.36
N CYS A 8 -19.69 10.95 -29.54
CA CYS A 8 -18.83 10.52 -28.44
C CYS A 8 -17.50 9.94 -28.94
N ALA A 9 -17.49 9.20 -30.06
CA ALA A 9 -16.26 8.70 -30.68
C ALA A 9 -15.43 9.83 -31.32
N LEU A 10 -16.07 10.82 -31.96
CA LEU A 10 -15.39 12.01 -32.49
C LEU A 10 -14.80 12.87 -31.38
N LEU A 11 -15.51 13.02 -30.26
CA LEU A 11 -15.03 13.76 -29.09
C LEU A 11 -13.95 13.00 -28.33
N ALA A 12 -14.08 11.68 -28.19
CA ALA A 12 -13.02 10.84 -27.63
C ALA A 12 -11.78 10.87 -28.53
N ALA A 13 -11.95 10.83 -29.85
CA ALA A 13 -10.86 10.95 -30.82
C ALA A 13 -10.22 12.35 -30.80
N LEU A 14 -11.00 13.43 -30.63
CA LEU A 14 -10.49 14.79 -30.49
C LEU A 14 -9.77 15.01 -29.15
N MET A 15 -10.31 14.48 -28.05
CA MET A 15 -9.67 14.48 -26.73
C MET A 15 -8.39 13.64 -26.74
N PHE A 16 -8.41 12.50 -27.43
CA PHE A 16 -7.25 11.64 -27.66
C PHE A 16 -6.21 12.33 -28.56
N PHE A 17 -6.65 13.08 -29.58
CA PHE A 17 -5.78 13.88 -30.44
C PHE A 17 -5.12 15.05 -29.67
N VAL A 18 -5.86 15.72 -28.78
CA VAL A 18 -5.31 16.74 -27.88
C VAL A 18 -4.35 16.13 -26.85
N LEU A 19 -4.61 14.91 -26.38
CA LEU A 19 -3.69 14.14 -25.53
C LEU A 19 -2.43 13.70 -26.30
N ILE A 20 -2.56 13.28 -27.56
CA ILE A 20 -1.44 12.94 -28.47
C ILE A 20 -0.58 14.18 -28.75
N GLN A 21 -1.17 15.35 -28.95
CA GLN A 21 -0.41 16.61 -29.09
C GLN A 21 0.38 16.96 -27.82
N LYS A 22 -0.06 16.50 -26.65
CA LYS A 22 0.69 16.61 -25.40
C LYS A 22 1.88 15.65 -25.35
N PHE A 23 1.81 14.52 -26.05
CA PHE A 23 2.90 13.55 -26.24
C PHE A 23 3.92 13.99 -27.30
N ASP A 24 3.52 14.77 -28.31
CA ASP A 24 4.45 15.33 -29.32
C ASP A 24 5.57 16.17 -28.69
N LYS A 25 5.29 16.87 -27.58
CA LYS A 25 6.32 17.58 -26.81
C LYS A 25 7.36 16.66 -26.17
N LYS A 26 7.00 15.41 -25.85
CA LYS A 26 7.95 14.40 -25.37
C LYS A 26 8.71 13.77 -26.54
N PHE A 27 8.05 13.49 -27.65
CA PHE A 27 8.71 12.97 -28.86
C PHE A 27 9.73 13.95 -29.42
N GLY A 28 9.41 15.24 -29.55
CA GLY A 28 10.38 16.24 -29.99
C GLY A 28 11.54 16.47 -29.01
N LYS A 29 11.41 16.07 -27.73
CA LYS A 29 12.54 16.05 -26.79
C LYS A 29 13.40 14.80 -26.98
N VAL A 30 12.77 13.64 -27.18
CA VAL A 30 13.44 12.36 -27.46
C VAL A 30 14.16 12.41 -28.81
N GLU A 31 13.58 13.03 -29.83
CA GLU A 31 14.16 13.19 -31.16
C GLU A 31 15.40 14.09 -31.13
N LYS A 32 15.37 15.17 -30.31
CA LYS A 32 16.56 15.98 -30.02
C LYS A 32 17.66 15.20 -29.30
N GLU A 33 17.30 14.40 -28.29
CA GLU A 33 18.26 13.54 -27.60
C GLU A 33 18.82 12.45 -28.52
N LEU A 34 18.01 11.92 -29.45
CA LEU A 34 18.41 10.92 -30.44
C LEU A 34 19.36 11.50 -31.49
N ASP A 35 19.09 12.71 -31.99
CA ASP A 35 20.00 13.43 -32.89
C ASP A 35 21.33 13.75 -32.23
N GLU A 36 21.31 14.11 -30.93
CA GLU A 36 22.53 14.36 -30.17
C GLU A 36 23.36 13.08 -29.98
N ILE A 37 22.71 11.94 -29.72
CA ILE A 37 23.36 10.62 -29.64
C ILE A 37 23.92 10.20 -31.01
N LYS A 38 23.16 10.38 -32.09
CA LYS A 38 23.60 10.06 -33.46
C LYS A 38 24.84 10.86 -33.85
N LYS A 39 24.87 12.15 -33.52
CA LYS A 39 26.05 13.01 -33.69
C LYS A 39 27.29 12.51 -32.94
N ARG A 40 27.11 12.04 -31.70
CA ARG A 40 28.21 11.45 -30.91
C ARG A 40 28.70 10.14 -31.53
N MET A 41 27.79 9.30 -32.01
CA MET A 41 28.12 8.02 -32.65
C MET A 41 28.88 8.22 -33.97
N ASP A 42 28.46 9.16 -34.81
CA ASP A 42 29.17 9.52 -36.04
C ASP A 42 30.57 10.08 -35.76
N ALA A 43 30.72 10.85 -34.68
CA ALA A 43 32.03 11.34 -34.23
C ALA A 43 32.95 10.18 -33.76
N PHE A 44 32.40 9.17 -33.08
CA PHE A 44 33.13 7.96 -32.70
C PHE A 44 33.53 7.11 -33.92
N LEU A 45 32.65 6.93 -34.90
CA LEU A 45 32.96 6.20 -36.14
C LEU A 45 34.08 6.88 -36.93
N LYS A 46 34.03 8.21 -37.07
CA LYS A 46 35.11 8.98 -37.72
C LYS A 46 36.43 8.89 -36.95
N ALA A 47 36.39 8.85 -35.62
CA ALA A 47 37.60 8.64 -34.82
C ALA A 47 38.19 7.24 -35.04
N GLN A 48 37.33 6.22 -35.18
CA GLN A 48 37.75 4.85 -35.43
C GLN A 48 38.30 4.65 -36.85
N GLU A 49 37.73 5.30 -37.86
CA GLU A 49 38.27 5.36 -39.23
C GLU A 49 39.62 6.07 -39.28
N ARG A 50 39.82 7.13 -38.50
CA ARG A 50 41.13 7.80 -38.37
C ARG A 50 42.17 6.86 -37.77
N ILE A 51 41.83 6.14 -36.70
CA ILE A 51 42.74 5.16 -36.09
C ILE A 51 43.04 4.00 -37.04
N ALA A 52 42.05 3.56 -37.83
CA ALA A 52 42.24 2.51 -38.83
C ALA A 52 43.11 2.96 -40.02
N SER A 53 42.95 4.21 -40.48
CA SER A 53 43.78 4.78 -41.55
C SER A 53 45.22 5.06 -41.12
N ASP A 54 45.44 5.52 -39.88
CA ASP A 54 46.78 5.65 -39.29
C ASP A 54 47.48 4.28 -39.17
N HIS A 55 46.73 3.22 -38.85
CA HIS A 55 47.28 1.85 -38.82
C HIS A 55 47.59 1.26 -40.20
N VAL A 56 46.90 1.70 -41.26
CA VAL A 56 47.19 1.29 -42.65
C VAL A 56 48.44 2.02 -43.16
N GLN A 57 48.58 3.33 -42.91
CA GLN A 57 49.80 4.07 -43.26
C GLN A 57 51.03 3.59 -42.50
N SER A 58 50.89 3.19 -41.23
CA SER A 58 51.99 2.59 -40.45
C SER A 58 52.41 1.19 -40.94
N LYS A 59 51.59 0.48 -41.72
CA LYS A 59 51.92 -0.85 -42.27
C LYS A 59 52.53 -0.78 -43.66
N GLU A 60 52.19 0.24 -44.45
CA GLU A 60 52.74 0.46 -45.80
C GLU A 60 54.18 1.02 -45.76
N ASN A 61 54.54 1.78 -44.72
CA ASN A 61 55.87 2.38 -44.56
C ASN A 61 56.93 1.46 -43.91
N VAL A 62 56.67 0.15 -43.71
CA VAL A 62 57.63 -0.80 -43.11
C VAL A 62 58.20 -1.80 -44.14
N SER A 63 57.83 -1.69 -45.43
CA SER A 63 58.31 -2.59 -46.49
C SER A 63 59.41 -2.01 -47.40
N ALA A 64 59.89 -0.78 -47.16
CA ALA A 64 60.97 -0.21 -47.94
C ALA A 64 61.92 0.57 -47.02
N GLU A 65 63.22 0.30 -47.19
CA GLU A 65 64.38 0.97 -46.60
C GLU A 65 64.84 0.51 -45.21
N ALA A 66 65.63 -0.57 -45.24
CA ALA A 66 66.75 -0.77 -44.34
C ALA A 66 68.05 -0.68 -45.17
N VAL A 67 68.97 0.20 -44.78
CA VAL A 67 70.45 0.08 -44.72
C VAL A 67 71.15 1.46 -44.86
N GLU A 68 71.84 1.81 -43.77
CA GLU A 68 73.01 2.72 -43.58
C GLU A 68 72.90 4.27 -43.50
N ASP A 69 72.86 4.70 -42.23
CA ASP A 69 73.90 5.41 -41.45
C ASP A 69 74.17 6.95 -41.53
N THR A 70 73.83 7.58 -40.39
CA THR A 70 74.41 8.67 -39.57
C THR A 70 75.10 9.93 -40.15
N CYS A 71 74.64 11.12 -39.68
CA CYS A 71 75.34 11.95 -38.67
C CYS A 71 74.56 13.23 -38.15
N ILE A 72 74.15 13.24 -36.85
CA ILE A 72 74.32 14.24 -35.71
C ILE A 72 73.84 15.74 -35.84
N PRO A 73 73.42 16.53 -34.78
CA PRO A 73 72.60 16.39 -33.52
C PRO A 73 71.62 17.63 -33.31
N PRO A 74 71.28 18.21 -32.11
CA PRO A 74 71.16 17.77 -30.69
C PRO A 74 69.76 18.07 -30.04
N HIS A 75 69.48 17.56 -28.83
CA HIS A 75 68.24 17.84 -28.08
C HIS A 75 68.49 18.27 -26.62
N ALA A 76 67.74 19.30 -26.19
CA ALA A 76 67.62 19.80 -24.82
C ALA A 76 66.20 19.55 -24.26
N ALA A 77 66.09 19.39 -22.94
CA ALA A 77 64.83 19.30 -22.19
C ALA A 77 64.93 20.11 -20.88
N ASN A 78 63.85 20.83 -20.53
CA ASN A 78 63.45 21.39 -19.22
C ASN A 78 62.00 21.88 -19.40
N GLU A 79 60.97 21.42 -18.67
CA GLU A 79 60.44 21.83 -17.34
C GLU A 79 58.99 22.39 -17.44
N ILE A 80 58.02 21.70 -16.79
CA ILE A 80 56.94 22.13 -15.84
C ILE A 80 56.46 23.62 -15.90
N PRO A 81 55.16 24.06 -15.78
CA PRO A 81 54.16 23.68 -14.74
C PRO A 81 52.62 23.69 -15.07
N VAL A 82 51.91 22.99 -14.16
CA VAL A 82 50.51 23.09 -13.62
C VAL A 82 50.02 24.57 -13.50
N PRO A 83 48.71 25.00 -13.44
CA PRO A 83 47.72 24.41 -12.52
C PRO A 83 46.18 24.68 -12.66
N LYS A 84 45.39 23.95 -11.82
CA LYS A 84 44.20 24.35 -11.00
C LYS A 84 43.07 25.21 -11.63
N LYS A 85 41.76 24.95 -11.41
CA LYS A 85 40.94 25.07 -10.17
C LYS A 85 39.45 25.10 -10.66
N GLU A 86 38.36 24.78 -9.95
CA GLU A 86 38.04 24.29 -8.60
C GLU A 86 36.49 24.15 -8.51
N LEU A 87 36.04 23.64 -7.35
CA LEU A 87 34.71 23.79 -6.71
C LEU A 87 33.67 22.73 -7.09
N LEU A 88 33.12 21.92 -6.16
CA LEU A 88 32.89 22.08 -4.72
C LEU A 88 32.69 20.66 -4.11
N ARG A 89 33.40 20.28 -3.03
CA ARG A 89 33.14 20.59 -1.60
C ARG A 89 32.25 19.49 -0.96
N LYS A 90 32.49 18.89 0.21
CA LYS A 90 33.52 18.95 1.28
C LYS A 90 33.03 17.97 2.37
N GLU A 91 33.89 17.05 2.83
CA GLU A 91 34.38 16.83 4.23
C GLU A 91 33.31 16.40 5.26
N GLU A 92 33.60 15.68 6.35
CA GLU A 92 34.80 15.16 7.05
C GLU A 92 34.23 14.13 8.08
N GLN A 93 34.76 12.92 8.20
CA GLN A 93 35.89 12.44 9.04
C GLN A 93 35.64 12.25 10.54
N LEU A 94 36.18 11.11 11.02
CA LEU A 94 36.93 10.79 12.26
C LEU A 94 36.63 9.30 12.54
N GLU A 95 37.55 8.36 12.72
CA GLU A 95 38.96 8.38 13.15
C GLU A 95 39.56 6.98 12.85
N ALA A 96 40.86 6.87 12.60
CA ALA A 96 41.62 5.61 12.61
C ALA A 96 42.34 5.45 13.96
N PRO A 97 42.79 4.24 14.35
CA PRO A 97 44.20 3.91 14.05
C PRO A 97 44.48 2.44 13.66
N GLN A 98 45.29 2.32 12.60
CA GLN A 98 46.43 1.43 12.34
C GLN A 98 46.49 0.00 12.91
N GLY A 99 46.84 -0.94 12.02
CA GLY A 99 47.79 -1.99 12.39
C GLY A 99 47.76 -3.26 11.54
N MET A 100 48.81 -3.43 10.74
CA MET A 100 49.36 -4.67 10.20
C MET A 100 48.92 -5.15 8.80
N MET A 101 49.97 -5.23 7.99
CA MET A 101 50.11 -5.64 6.60
C MET A 101 49.81 -7.13 6.40
N ALA A 102 49.13 -7.46 5.31
CA ALA A 102 49.47 -8.58 4.43
C ALA A 102 48.55 -8.51 3.19
N GLU A 103 49.12 -7.97 2.11
CA GLU A 103 49.08 -8.53 0.76
C GLU A 103 47.83 -9.33 0.32
N ASN A 104 47.03 -8.73 -0.58
CA ASN A 104 46.60 -9.35 -1.84
C ASN A 104 45.68 -8.40 -2.61
N ASN A 105 46.21 -7.81 -3.68
CA ASN A 105 45.41 -7.17 -4.72
C ASN A 105 44.62 -8.25 -5.47
N VAL A 106 43.30 -8.24 -5.34
CA VAL A 106 42.40 -8.85 -6.32
C VAL A 106 41.58 -7.72 -6.92
N THR A 107 42.04 -7.24 -8.08
CA THR A 107 41.22 -6.51 -9.04
C THR A 107 40.17 -7.48 -9.56
N SER A 108 38.90 -7.18 -9.26
CA SER A 108 37.76 -7.87 -9.84
C SER A 108 37.63 -7.54 -11.33
N GLU A 109 38.25 -8.34 -12.19
CA GLU A 109 37.90 -8.40 -13.61
C GLU A 109 36.58 -9.15 -13.79
N ILE A 110 35.67 -8.54 -14.55
CA ILE A 110 34.41 -9.13 -15.00
C ILE A 110 34.75 -10.23 -16.02
N PRO A 111 34.35 -11.51 -15.80
CA PRO A 111 34.71 -12.57 -16.71
C PRO A 111 33.82 -12.55 -17.97
N VAL A 112 34.47 -12.38 -19.12
CA VAL A 112 33.97 -12.76 -20.44
C VAL A 112 33.74 -14.27 -20.44
N VAL A 113 32.50 -14.71 -20.68
CA VAL A 113 32.17 -16.14 -20.82
C VAL A 113 32.59 -16.61 -22.21
N THR A 114 33.78 -17.20 -22.29
CA THR A 114 34.17 -18.09 -23.40
C THR A 114 33.86 -19.53 -22.99
N PRO A 115 33.29 -20.38 -23.86
CA PRO A 115 32.97 -21.75 -23.48
C PRO A 115 34.27 -22.55 -23.28
N SER A 116 34.63 -22.80 -22.02
CA SER A 116 35.79 -23.63 -21.70
C SER A 116 35.44 -25.11 -21.90
N VAL A 117 36.14 -25.79 -22.80
CA VAL A 117 36.20 -27.26 -22.82
C VAL A 117 36.82 -27.72 -21.50
N ARG A 118 35.97 -28.22 -20.60
CA ARG A 118 36.35 -28.71 -19.28
C ARG A 118 37.16 -30.00 -19.46
N LYS A 119 38.49 -29.94 -19.26
CA LYS A 119 39.32 -31.14 -19.12
C LYS A 119 38.82 -31.96 -17.93
N GLN A 120 38.21 -33.11 -18.20
CA GLN A 120 37.79 -34.06 -17.17
C GLN A 120 39.03 -34.63 -16.48
N LYS A 121 39.21 -34.26 -15.21
CA LYS A 121 40.10 -34.95 -14.28
C LYS A 121 39.45 -36.31 -13.99
N LYS A 122 40.09 -37.42 -14.37
CA LYS A 122 39.63 -38.77 -13.98
C LYS A 122 39.59 -38.83 -12.45
N VAL A 123 38.38 -38.83 -11.89
CA VAL A 123 38.13 -39.12 -10.48
C VAL A 123 38.24 -40.63 -10.32
N ASN A 124 39.19 -41.09 -9.52
CA ASN A 124 39.26 -42.50 -9.11
C ASN A 124 38.10 -42.80 -8.14
N TYR A 125 36.96 -43.22 -8.70
CA TYR A 125 35.77 -43.64 -7.94
C TYR A 125 36.02 -44.83 -7.01
N GLU A 126 37.07 -45.61 -7.27
CA GLU A 126 37.44 -46.80 -6.50
C GLU A 126 37.89 -46.47 -5.06
N LYS A 127 38.65 -45.39 -4.87
CA LYS A 127 39.15 -45.01 -3.53
C LYS A 127 38.09 -44.35 -2.65
N PHE A 128 37.07 -43.71 -3.24
CA PHE A 128 36.00 -43.04 -2.48
C PHE A 128 34.82 -43.96 -2.15
N ILE A 129 34.59 -45.00 -2.95
CA ILE A 129 33.53 -46.00 -2.70
C ILE A 129 34.00 -47.06 -1.69
N GLY A 130 35.29 -47.44 -1.70
CA GLY A 130 35.82 -48.49 -0.82
C GLY A 130 36.08 -48.07 0.63
N GLU A 131 36.51 -46.84 0.90
CA GLU A 131 37.14 -46.51 2.20
C GLU A 131 36.23 -45.81 3.22
N ASN A 132 35.09 -45.23 2.81
CA ASN A 132 34.22 -44.46 3.74
C ASN A 132 32.71 -44.66 3.54
N LEU A 133 32.29 -45.40 2.51
CA LEU A 133 30.88 -45.69 2.26
C LEU A 133 30.45 -46.98 2.98
N PHE A 134 31.21 -48.06 2.85
CA PHE A 134 30.90 -49.34 3.51
C PHE A 134 31.02 -49.28 5.03
N GLY A 135 31.97 -48.52 5.59
CA GLY A 135 32.10 -48.35 7.04
C GLY A 135 30.92 -47.56 7.65
N LYS A 136 30.45 -46.50 6.97
CA LYS A 136 29.28 -45.72 7.42
C LYS A 136 27.97 -46.47 7.21
N ILE A 137 27.84 -47.23 6.11
CA ILE A 137 26.71 -48.13 5.89
C ILE A 137 26.73 -49.27 6.92
N GLY A 138 27.91 -49.82 7.24
CA GLY A 138 28.06 -50.88 8.25
C GLY A 138 27.68 -50.41 9.65
N ILE A 139 28.11 -49.21 10.06
CA ILE A 139 27.67 -48.61 11.34
C ILE A 139 26.16 -48.33 11.30
N PHE A 140 25.62 -47.85 10.18
CA PHE A 140 24.19 -47.59 10.02
C PHE A 140 23.35 -48.87 10.12
N VAL A 141 23.76 -49.94 9.44
CA VAL A 141 23.13 -51.27 9.49
C VAL A 141 23.29 -51.90 10.87
N PHE A 142 24.44 -51.75 11.53
CA PHE A 142 24.66 -52.26 12.89
C PHE A 142 23.79 -51.52 13.91
N VAL A 143 23.68 -50.19 13.84
CA VAL A 143 22.79 -49.39 14.70
C VAL A 143 21.33 -49.78 14.47
N ILE A 144 20.92 -49.98 13.22
CA ILE A 144 19.60 -50.51 12.87
C ILE A 144 19.40 -51.93 13.43
N GLY A 145 20.41 -52.80 13.34
CA GLY A 145 20.39 -54.16 13.86
C GLY A 145 20.29 -54.22 15.39
N VAL A 146 21.04 -53.38 16.10
CA VAL A 146 20.92 -53.22 17.56
C VAL A 146 19.55 -52.65 17.91
N GLY A 147 19.02 -51.70 17.13
CA GLY A 147 17.65 -51.19 17.28
C GLY A 147 16.59 -52.28 17.12
N PHE A 148 16.73 -53.15 16.11
CA PHE A 148 15.85 -54.30 15.90
C PHE A 148 16.03 -55.39 16.96
N PHE A 149 17.24 -55.60 17.49
CA PHE A 149 17.48 -56.54 18.58
C PHE A 149 16.85 -56.07 19.88
N VAL A 150 17.00 -54.78 20.21
CA VAL A 150 16.32 -54.16 21.36
C VAL A 150 14.81 -54.23 21.16
N LYS A 151 14.29 -53.93 19.97
CA LYS A 151 12.86 -54.11 19.63
C LYS A 151 12.42 -55.57 19.76
N TYR A 152 13.21 -56.53 19.30
CA TYR A 152 12.88 -57.96 19.38
C TYR A 152 12.88 -58.47 20.83
N ALA A 153 13.83 -58.03 21.65
CA ALA A 153 13.85 -58.31 23.09
C ALA A 153 12.67 -57.66 23.82
N ILE A 154 12.21 -56.49 23.32
CA ILE A 154 11.00 -55.82 23.78
C ILE A 154 9.74 -56.60 23.37
N ASP A 155 9.67 -57.08 22.12
CA ASP A 155 8.53 -57.80 21.55
C ASP A 155 8.40 -59.25 22.09
N LYS A 156 9.47 -59.80 22.71
CA LYS A 156 9.51 -61.14 23.34
C LYS A 156 9.41 -61.11 24.87
N ASP A 157 9.12 -59.96 25.47
CA ASP A 157 9.03 -59.75 26.92
C ASP A 157 10.27 -60.17 27.73
N TRP A 158 11.45 -60.29 27.09
CA TRP A 158 12.70 -60.60 27.79
C TRP A 158 13.11 -59.52 28.79
N ILE A 159 12.69 -58.29 28.54
CA ILE A 159 12.86 -57.14 29.43
C ILE A 159 11.47 -56.68 29.84
N ASN A 160 11.07 -56.86 31.10
CA ASN A 160 9.75 -56.42 31.57
C ASN A 160 9.57 -54.90 31.41
N GLU A 161 8.35 -54.44 31.14
CA GLU A 161 7.95 -53.03 30.99
C GLU A 161 8.39 -52.16 32.16
N THR A 162 8.30 -52.69 33.39
CA THR A 162 8.82 -52.03 34.60
C THR A 162 10.33 -51.83 34.53
N LEU A 163 11.08 -52.83 34.07
CA LEU A 163 12.55 -52.75 33.99
C LEU A 163 12.99 -51.77 32.88
N ARG A 164 12.27 -51.71 31.75
CA ARG A 164 12.50 -50.70 30.69
C ARG A 164 12.32 -49.27 31.23
N THR A 165 11.27 -49.07 32.03
CA THR A 165 10.97 -47.78 32.65
C THR A 165 12.05 -47.39 33.66
N VAL A 166 12.50 -48.33 34.50
CA VAL A 166 13.61 -48.11 35.45
C VAL A 166 14.92 -47.80 34.72
N LEU A 167 15.24 -48.50 33.63
CA LEU A 167 16.41 -48.22 32.79
C LEU A 167 16.34 -46.83 32.16
N GLY A 168 15.15 -46.37 31.74
CA GLY A 168 14.93 -45.00 31.25
C GLY A 168 15.28 -43.95 32.30
N PHE A 169 14.79 -44.11 33.53
CA PHE A 169 15.14 -43.24 34.65
C PHE A 169 16.63 -43.32 35.01
N LEU A 170 17.21 -44.52 35.09
CA LEU A 170 18.65 -44.67 35.38
C LEU A 170 19.51 -43.99 34.32
N THR A 171 19.14 -44.10 33.04
CA THR A 171 19.84 -43.45 31.93
C THR A 171 19.74 -41.93 32.03
N GLY A 172 18.53 -41.39 32.30
CA GLY A 172 18.35 -39.95 32.52
C GLY A 172 19.16 -39.44 33.73
N SER A 173 19.16 -40.19 34.84
CA SER A 173 19.96 -39.85 36.03
C SER A 173 21.46 -39.90 35.75
N ALA A 174 21.94 -40.89 35.01
CA ALA A 174 23.34 -40.98 34.60
C ALA A 174 23.75 -39.78 33.73
N LEU A 175 22.92 -39.40 32.76
CA LEU A 175 23.13 -38.21 31.93
C LEU A 175 23.18 -36.93 32.77
N LEU A 176 22.33 -36.80 33.80
CA LEU A 176 22.32 -35.66 34.69
C LEU A 176 23.59 -35.58 35.54
N VAL A 177 24.08 -36.70 36.07
CA VAL A 177 25.35 -36.78 36.82
C VAL A 177 26.54 -36.40 35.93
N VAL A 178 26.55 -36.88 34.68
CA VAL A 178 27.58 -36.50 33.70
C VAL A 178 27.48 -34.99 33.40
N ALA A 179 26.28 -34.45 33.21
CA ALA A 179 26.06 -33.02 33.00
C ALA A 179 26.62 -32.19 34.17
N GLU A 180 26.40 -32.63 35.41
CA GLU A 180 26.92 -31.97 36.60
C GLU A 180 28.45 -32.01 36.67
N ARG A 181 29.08 -33.16 36.39
CA ARG A 181 30.55 -33.27 36.35
C ARG A 181 31.19 -32.39 35.29
N LEU A 182 30.55 -32.25 34.12
CA LEU A 182 31.05 -31.43 33.01
C LEU A 182 30.78 -29.92 33.20
N GLN A 183 29.95 -29.53 34.17
CA GLN A 183 29.51 -28.15 34.38
C GLN A 183 30.68 -27.16 34.58
N LYS A 184 31.77 -27.61 35.22
CA LYS A 184 32.95 -26.77 35.52
C LYS A 184 33.75 -26.40 34.26
N LYS A 185 33.84 -27.30 33.28
CA LYS A 185 34.68 -27.13 32.07
C LYS A 185 33.88 -26.71 30.83
N TYR A 186 32.62 -27.13 30.70
CA TYR A 186 31.77 -26.87 29.53
C TYR A 186 30.35 -26.45 29.94
N ARG A 187 30.18 -25.19 30.34
CA ARG A 187 28.92 -24.67 30.91
C ARG A 187 27.70 -24.82 29.99
N THR A 188 27.76 -24.40 28.72
CA THR A 188 26.63 -24.48 27.79
C THR A 188 26.27 -25.92 27.43
N PHE A 189 27.30 -26.75 27.23
CA PHE A 189 27.12 -28.18 26.91
C PHE A 189 26.50 -28.94 28.08
N SER A 190 26.90 -28.62 29.32
CA SER A 190 26.29 -29.16 30.54
C SER A 190 24.80 -28.81 30.65
N SER A 191 24.39 -27.57 30.36
CA SER A 191 22.97 -27.18 30.36
C SER A 191 22.16 -27.94 29.30
N LEU A 192 22.71 -28.13 28.10
CA LEU A 192 22.06 -28.91 27.04
C LEU A 192 21.92 -30.39 27.43
N LEU A 193 22.97 -30.97 28.01
CA LEU A 193 22.98 -32.36 28.45
C LEU A 193 22.00 -32.60 29.61
N ALA A 194 21.92 -31.66 30.56
CA ALA A 194 20.91 -31.68 31.61
C ALA A 194 19.50 -31.56 31.02
N GLY A 195 19.28 -30.67 30.05
CA GLY A 195 18.03 -30.62 29.28
C GLY A 195 17.66 -31.94 28.62
N GLY A 196 18.65 -32.62 28.03
CA GLY A 196 18.49 -33.96 27.46
C GLY A 196 18.10 -35.01 28.50
N ALA A 197 18.72 -35.00 29.68
CA ALA A 197 18.35 -35.89 30.79
C ALA A 197 16.87 -35.70 31.19
N PHE A 198 16.41 -34.46 31.30
CA PHE A 198 15.01 -34.15 31.61
C PHE A 198 14.07 -34.59 30.48
N ALA A 199 14.44 -34.40 29.21
CA ALA A 199 13.66 -34.90 28.08
C ALA A 199 13.48 -36.43 28.13
N VAL A 200 14.54 -37.17 28.51
CA VAL A 200 14.46 -38.62 28.72
C VAL A 200 13.48 -38.95 29.85
N PHE A 201 13.47 -38.20 30.96
CA PHE A 201 12.48 -38.42 32.03
C PHE A 201 11.04 -38.17 31.56
N TYR A 202 10.77 -37.07 30.85
CA TYR A 202 9.42 -36.80 30.31
C TYR A 202 8.95 -37.92 29.38
N LEU A 203 9.81 -38.35 28.46
CA LEU A 203 9.50 -39.40 27.50
C LEU A 203 9.32 -40.76 28.17
N THR A 204 10.13 -41.08 29.18
CA THR A 204 10.00 -42.32 29.96
C THR A 204 8.65 -42.38 30.67
N VAL A 205 8.22 -41.29 31.32
CA VAL A 205 6.91 -41.21 31.99
C VAL A 205 5.76 -41.31 30.98
N ALA A 206 5.86 -40.60 29.85
CA ALA A 206 4.84 -40.64 28.82
C ALA A 206 4.67 -42.04 28.22
N ILE A 207 5.78 -42.75 27.95
CA ILE A 207 5.73 -44.12 27.45
C ILE A 207 5.15 -45.07 28.50
N ALA A 208 5.62 -44.96 29.75
CA ALA A 208 5.12 -45.78 30.85
C ALA A 208 3.61 -45.61 31.09
N PHE A 209 3.08 -44.41 30.83
CA PHE A 209 1.66 -44.11 30.89
C PHE A 209 0.88 -44.62 29.67
N HIS A 210 1.27 -44.21 28.45
CA HIS A 210 0.48 -44.47 27.23
C HIS A 210 0.60 -45.89 26.70
N PHE A 211 1.78 -46.50 26.79
CA PHE A 211 2.06 -47.78 26.14
C PHE A 211 2.12 -48.94 27.14
N TYR A 212 2.66 -48.72 28.34
CA TYR A 212 2.82 -49.78 29.35
C TYR A 212 1.73 -49.75 30.43
N HIS A 213 0.91 -48.70 30.49
CA HIS A 213 -0.14 -48.52 31.50
C HIS A 213 0.34 -48.72 32.96
N LEU A 214 1.64 -48.52 33.23
CA LEU A 214 2.28 -48.69 34.54
C LEU A 214 1.81 -47.65 35.55
N PHE A 215 1.48 -46.45 35.07
CA PHE A 215 1.04 -45.35 35.91
C PHE A 215 -0.40 -44.96 35.57
N PRO A 216 -1.27 -44.76 36.57
CA PRO A 216 -2.51 -44.02 36.37
C PRO A 216 -2.23 -42.58 35.92
N GLN A 217 -3.17 -41.96 35.19
CA GLN A 217 -3.04 -40.60 34.66
C GLN A 217 -2.62 -39.59 35.74
N THR A 218 -3.25 -39.63 36.91
CA THR A 218 -2.93 -38.73 38.04
C THR A 218 -1.50 -38.90 38.53
N VAL A 219 -1.00 -40.14 38.63
CA VAL A 219 0.36 -40.42 39.12
C VAL A 219 1.40 -39.94 38.11
N ALA A 220 1.20 -40.26 36.81
CA ALA A 220 2.08 -39.79 35.75
C ALA A 220 2.14 -38.25 35.70
N PHE A 221 0.99 -37.58 35.84
CA PHE A 221 0.93 -36.12 35.87
C PHE A 221 1.69 -35.52 37.07
N ILE A 222 1.53 -36.10 38.27
CA ILE A 222 2.27 -35.68 39.47
C ILE A 222 3.78 -35.86 39.28
N ILE A 223 4.22 -36.99 38.72
CA ILE A 223 5.64 -37.25 38.44
C ILE A 223 6.22 -36.17 37.51
N LEU A 224 5.50 -35.81 36.44
CA LEU A 224 5.94 -34.74 35.53
C LEU A 224 6.02 -33.38 36.22
N ILE A 225 5.08 -33.06 37.12
CA ILE A 225 5.14 -31.82 37.91
C ILE A 225 6.40 -31.80 38.79
N VAL A 226 6.69 -32.90 39.49
CA VAL A 226 7.88 -33.03 40.34
C VAL A 226 9.16 -32.88 39.52
N ILE A 227 9.24 -33.52 38.35
CA ILE A 227 10.37 -33.38 37.42
C ILE A 227 10.53 -31.92 36.98
N THR A 228 9.43 -31.24 36.62
CA THR A 228 9.42 -29.83 36.20
C THR A 228 9.92 -28.91 37.30
N LEU A 229 9.42 -29.11 38.54
CA LEU A 229 9.82 -28.33 39.72
C LEU A 229 11.29 -28.57 40.06
N PHE A 230 11.74 -29.82 40.04
CA PHE A 230 13.13 -30.18 40.27
C PHE A 230 14.06 -29.48 39.27
N MET A 231 13.70 -29.47 37.98
CA MET A 231 14.44 -28.76 36.94
C MET A 231 14.45 -27.24 37.16
N SER A 232 13.31 -26.66 37.55
CA SER A 232 13.19 -25.24 37.85
C SER A 232 14.07 -24.85 39.04
N ILE A 233 14.07 -25.62 40.12
CA ILE A 233 14.95 -25.41 41.28
C ILE A 233 16.42 -25.47 40.87
N LEU A 234 16.79 -26.48 40.08
CA LEU A 234 18.16 -26.65 39.58
C LEU A 234 18.61 -25.45 38.73
N SER A 235 17.70 -24.87 37.95
CA SER A 235 17.96 -23.64 37.19
C SER A 235 18.31 -22.46 38.09
N VAL A 236 17.64 -22.32 39.25
CA VAL A 236 17.89 -21.26 40.24
C VAL A 236 19.23 -21.46 40.94
N LEU A 237 19.49 -22.70 41.36
CA LEU A 237 20.71 -23.09 42.08
C LEU A 237 21.96 -22.90 41.21
N TYR A 238 21.88 -23.29 39.95
CA TYR A 238 23.00 -23.15 39.01
C TYR A 238 23.05 -21.80 38.28
N ASP A 239 22.09 -20.91 38.55
CA ASP A 239 21.93 -19.61 37.92
C ASP A 239 21.92 -19.69 36.38
N ARG A 240 21.16 -20.65 35.83
CA ARG A 240 21.09 -20.96 34.40
C ARG A 240 19.73 -20.65 33.81
N ARG A 241 19.71 -19.74 32.84
CA ARG A 241 18.49 -19.37 32.10
C ARG A 241 18.02 -20.48 31.19
N GLU A 242 18.96 -21.23 30.60
CA GLU A 242 18.66 -22.27 29.63
C GLU A 242 17.86 -23.40 30.28
N LEU A 243 18.22 -23.78 31.52
CA LEU A 243 17.50 -24.80 32.28
C LEU A 243 16.08 -24.35 32.66
N ALA A 244 15.90 -23.07 32.99
CA ALA A 244 14.59 -22.51 33.29
C ALA A 244 13.68 -22.50 32.03
N ILE A 245 14.24 -22.18 30.87
CA ILE A 245 13.52 -22.23 29.59
C ILE A 245 13.11 -23.66 29.25
N ILE A 246 14.00 -24.64 29.40
CA ILE A 246 13.68 -26.04 29.10
C ILE A 246 12.65 -26.59 30.11
N SER A 247 12.77 -26.24 31.39
CA SER A 247 11.76 -26.54 32.41
C SER A 247 10.39 -25.95 32.05
N LEU A 248 10.36 -24.73 31.55
CA LEU A 248 9.13 -24.07 31.11
C LEU A 248 8.48 -24.82 29.94
N VAL A 249 9.26 -25.16 28.91
CA VAL A 249 8.77 -25.92 27.75
C VAL A 249 8.25 -27.29 28.18
N GLY A 250 9.01 -28.02 29.00
CA GLY A 250 8.58 -29.31 29.57
C GLY A 250 7.31 -29.20 30.41
N GLY A 251 7.20 -28.12 31.20
CA GLY A 251 6.02 -27.80 31.99
C GLY A 251 4.77 -27.64 31.13
N PHE A 252 4.85 -26.92 30.00
CA PHE A 252 3.71 -26.80 29.08
C PHE A 252 3.37 -28.10 28.34
N LEU A 253 4.36 -28.97 28.09
CA LEU A 253 4.15 -30.26 27.43
C LEU A 253 3.53 -31.32 28.35
N ALA A 254 3.73 -31.21 29.67
CA ALA A 254 3.33 -32.23 30.64
C ALA A 254 1.85 -32.66 30.57
N PRO A 255 0.85 -31.75 30.49
CA PRO A 255 -0.55 -32.15 30.39
C PRO A 255 -0.89 -32.91 29.09
N PHE A 256 -0.19 -32.60 28.00
CA PHE A 256 -0.41 -33.23 26.70
C PHE A 256 0.21 -34.63 26.63
N LEU A 257 1.36 -34.82 27.28
CA LEU A 257 2.05 -36.11 27.39
C LEU A 257 1.28 -37.16 28.21
N VAL A 258 0.31 -36.72 29.03
CA VAL A 258 -0.50 -37.59 29.90
C VAL A 258 -2.00 -37.41 29.63
N SER A 259 -2.34 -36.96 28.41
CA SER A 259 -3.73 -36.72 28.02
C SER A 259 -4.43 -38.03 27.65
N THR A 260 -5.57 -38.30 28.26
CA THR A 260 -6.46 -39.43 27.91
C THR A 260 -7.48 -39.09 26.83
N GLY A 261 -7.47 -37.86 26.31
CA GLY A 261 -8.47 -37.38 25.35
C GLY A 261 -9.80 -36.92 25.97
N ASN A 262 -10.00 -37.12 27.29
CA ASN A 262 -11.22 -36.70 28.01
C ASN A 262 -11.41 -35.17 28.15
N GLY A 263 -10.53 -34.35 27.57
CA GLY A 263 -10.78 -32.92 27.38
C GLY A 263 -11.02 -32.08 28.65
N ASN A 264 -10.48 -32.46 29.81
CA ASN A 264 -10.67 -31.71 31.06
C ASN A 264 -9.87 -30.39 31.08
N TYR A 265 -10.47 -29.37 30.47
CA TYR A 265 -9.89 -28.05 30.29
C TYR A 265 -9.73 -27.28 31.61
N LEU A 266 -10.56 -27.54 32.63
CA LEU A 266 -10.47 -26.89 33.94
C LEU A 266 -9.13 -27.20 34.61
N VAL A 267 -8.72 -28.48 34.61
CA VAL A 267 -7.43 -28.90 35.18
C VAL A 267 -6.28 -28.30 34.38
N LEU A 268 -6.37 -28.34 33.03
CA LEU A 268 -5.35 -27.82 32.14
C LEU A 268 -5.07 -26.32 32.38
N PHE A 269 -6.10 -25.47 32.35
CA PHE A 269 -5.91 -24.02 32.52
C PHE A 269 -5.59 -23.62 33.96
N THR A 270 -6.06 -24.36 34.96
CA THR A 270 -5.62 -24.16 36.35
C THR A 270 -4.14 -24.46 36.50
N TYR A 271 -3.66 -25.57 35.95
CA TYR A 271 -2.24 -25.93 35.95
C TYR A 271 -1.38 -24.88 35.23
N ILE A 272 -1.80 -24.43 34.04
CA ILE A 272 -1.10 -23.38 33.28
C ILE A 272 -1.05 -22.07 34.08
N SER A 273 -2.12 -21.72 34.81
CA SER A 273 -2.14 -20.52 35.66
C SER A 273 -1.07 -20.58 36.75
N ILE A 274 -0.93 -21.73 37.42
CA ILE A 274 0.10 -21.96 38.45
C ILE A 274 1.50 -21.89 37.84
N LEU A 275 1.70 -22.54 36.69
CA LEU A 275 2.98 -22.53 35.97
C LEU A 275 3.38 -21.10 35.56
N ASN A 276 2.45 -20.33 34.99
CA ASN A 276 2.68 -18.94 34.60
C ASN A 276 3.06 -18.07 35.79
N LEU A 277 2.36 -18.21 36.92
CA LEU A 277 2.65 -17.45 38.13
C LEU A 277 4.03 -17.81 38.71
N GLY A 278 4.39 -19.09 38.71
CA GLY A 278 5.71 -19.57 39.13
C GLY A 278 6.84 -19.00 38.27
N MET A 279 6.65 -18.97 36.96
CA MET A 279 7.65 -18.45 36.01
C MET A 279 7.78 -16.94 36.07
N PHE A 280 6.67 -16.24 36.30
CA PHE A 280 6.69 -14.81 36.61
C PHE A 280 7.44 -14.52 37.92
N GLY A 281 7.18 -15.29 38.97
CA GLY A 281 7.91 -15.19 40.23
C GLY A 281 9.42 -15.40 40.05
N LEU A 282 9.79 -16.42 39.28
CA LEU A 282 11.19 -16.70 38.94
C LEU A 282 11.83 -15.57 38.12
N SER A 283 11.09 -14.99 37.18
CA SER A 283 11.50 -13.81 36.40
C SER A 283 11.81 -12.62 37.31
N ILE A 284 11.01 -12.36 38.34
CA ILE A 284 11.30 -11.30 39.32
C ILE A 284 12.53 -11.63 40.15
N TYR A 285 12.64 -12.87 40.63
CA TYR A 285 13.70 -13.29 41.54
C TYR A 285 15.08 -13.22 40.88
N LYS A 286 15.22 -13.76 39.66
CA LYS A 286 16.49 -13.82 38.92
C LYS A 286 16.67 -12.77 37.83
N LYS A 287 15.68 -11.88 37.63
CA LYS A 287 15.66 -10.84 36.57
C LYS A 287 15.70 -11.43 35.15
N TRP A 288 15.08 -12.58 34.94
CA TRP A 288 15.04 -13.28 33.64
C TRP A 288 13.77 -12.93 32.86
N GLY A 289 13.79 -11.80 32.16
CA GLY A 289 12.63 -11.28 31.42
C GLY A 289 12.19 -12.10 30.20
N GLU A 290 12.91 -13.15 29.83
CA GLU A 290 12.55 -14.06 28.73
C GLU A 290 11.47 -15.08 29.14
N LEU A 291 11.42 -15.46 30.42
CA LEU A 291 10.49 -16.49 30.91
C LEU A 291 9.01 -16.10 30.72
N PRO A 292 8.57 -14.88 31.11
CA PRO A 292 7.18 -14.50 30.91
C PRO A 292 6.79 -14.39 29.42
N VAL A 293 7.75 -14.09 28.53
CA VAL A 293 7.51 -14.03 27.08
C VAL A 293 7.24 -15.42 26.53
N ILE A 294 8.06 -16.40 26.89
CA ILE A 294 7.87 -17.78 26.46
C ILE A 294 6.57 -18.34 27.05
N ALA A 295 6.30 -18.07 28.32
CA ALA A 295 5.08 -18.49 29.00
C ALA A 295 3.82 -17.89 28.35
N PHE A 296 3.87 -16.63 27.94
CA PHE A 296 2.81 -15.95 27.19
C PHE A 296 2.50 -16.65 25.87
N VAL A 297 3.54 -16.93 25.06
CA VAL A 297 3.37 -17.58 23.75
C VAL A 297 2.74 -18.97 23.91
N PHE A 298 3.27 -19.81 24.80
CA PHE A 298 2.74 -21.16 25.00
C PHE A 298 1.33 -21.14 25.60
N THR A 299 1.02 -20.24 26.54
CA THR A 299 -0.32 -20.16 27.13
C THR A 299 -1.38 -19.86 26.07
N TYR A 300 -1.15 -18.86 25.22
CA TYR A 300 -2.10 -18.52 24.17
C TYR A 300 -2.09 -19.50 23.00
N LEU A 301 -0.97 -20.19 22.73
CA LEU A 301 -0.93 -21.30 21.78
C LEU A 301 -1.79 -22.46 22.26
N VAL A 302 -1.70 -22.83 23.54
CA VAL A 302 -2.53 -23.88 24.14
C VAL A 302 -4.00 -23.48 24.14
N MET A 303 -4.32 -22.25 24.54
CA MET A 303 -5.69 -21.73 24.46
C MET A 303 -6.21 -21.76 23.03
N GLY A 304 -5.43 -21.29 22.05
CA GLY A 304 -5.80 -21.30 20.64
C GLY A 304 -6.03 -22.72 20.09
N LEU A 305 -5.15 -23.67 20.42
CA LEU A 305 -5.32 -25.07 20.04
C LEU A 305 -6.61 -25.65 20.63
N PHE A 306 -6.87 -25.41 21.91
CA PHE A 306 -8.10 -25.85 22.57
C PHE A 306 -9.35 -25.28 21.89
N LEU A 307 -9.32 -23.99 21.51
CA LEU A 307 -10.43 -23.35 20.79
C LEU A 307 -10.64 -23.95 19.38
N LEU A 308 -9.57 -24.34 18.69
CA LEU A 308 -9.67 -24.93 17.35
C LEU A 308 -10.16 -26.38 17.35
N THR A 309 -9.80 -27.17 18.37
CA THR A 309 -10.06 -28.62 18.38
C THR A 309 -11.22 -29.05 19.27
N GLY A 310 -11.56 -28.26 20.30
CA GLY A 310 -12.45 -28.71 21.38
C GLY A 310 -13.58 -27.74 21.74
N TYR A 311 -13.61 -26.53 21.18
CA TYR A 311 -14.64 -25.54 21.49
C TYR A 311 -15.86 -25.72 20.57
N SER A 312 -16.88 -26.40 21.09
CA SER A 312 -18.22 -26.38 20.49
C SER A 312 -18.96 -25.15 20.98
N THR A 313 -19.42 -24.30 20.05
CA THR A 313 -20.02 -22.98 20.30
C THR A 313 -21.37 -23.00 21.05
N GLY A 314 -21.82 -24.15 21.60
CA GLY A 314 -23.17 -24.34 22.13
C GLY A 314 -23.36 -24.35 23.64
N THR A 315 -22.31 -24.22 24.48
CA THR A 315 -22.46 -24.29 25.95
C THR A 315 -21.98 -23.03 26.66
N ALA A 316 -22.91 -22.19 27.11
CA ALA A 316 -22.63 -20.93 27.81
C ALA A 316 -21.70 -21.09 29.04
N ILE A 317 -21.81 -22.21 29.76
CA ILE A 317 -21.00 -22.52 30.96
C ILE A 317 -19.50 -22.62 30.63
N ILE A 318 -19.15 -23.25 29.50
CA ILE A 318 -17.76 -23.39 29.08
C ILE A 318 -17.18 -22.00 28.75
N SER A 319 -17.94 -21.16 28.07
CA SER A 319 -17.55 -19.78 27.76
C SER A 319 -17.31 -18.93 29.02
N VAL A 320 -18.14 -19.08 30.06
CA VAL A 320 -17.93 -18.42 31.36
C VAL A 320 -16.59 -18.83 31.98
N HIS A 321 -16.30 -20.14 32.02
CA HIS A 321 -15.04 -20.64 32.59
C HIS A 321 -13.83 -20.16 31.79
N LEU A 322 -13.88 -20.21 30.46
CA LEU A 322 -12.79 -19.75 29.59
C LEU A 322 -12.60 -18.23 29.68
N PHE A 323 -13.69 -17.46 29.82
CA PHE A 323 -13.61 -16.02 30.06
C PHE A 323 -12.93 -15.70 31.39
N ALA A 324 -13.22 -16.47 32.46
CA ALA A 324 -12.56 -16.35 33.74
C ALA A 324 -11.05 -16.64 33.64
N PHE A 325 -10.66 -17.72 32.95
CA PHE A 325 -9.24 -18.03 32.71
C PHE A 325 -8.55 -16.99 31.81
N ALA A 326 -9.21 -16.49 30.77
CA ALA A 326 -8.66 -15.42 29.93
C ALA A 326 -8.43 -14.14 30.74
N THR A 327 -9.34 -13.81 31.66
CA THR A 327 -9.21 -12.68 32.58
C THR A 327 -8.06 -12.90 33.57
N LEU A 328 -7.92 -14.12 34.10
CA LEU A 328 -6.80 -14.49 34.97
C LEU A 328 -5.45 -14.37 34.25
N PHE A 329 -5.35 -14.89 33.01
CA PHE A 329 -4.15 -14.75 32.19
C PHE A 329 -3.85 -13.30 31.84
N TYR A 330 -4.87 -12.50 31.56
CA TYR A 330 -4.71 -11.06 31.34
C TYR A 330 -4.01 -10.40 32.54
N PHE A 331 -4.45 -10.66 33.77
CA PHE A 331 -3.80 -10.12 34.96
C PHE A 331 -2.38 -10.68 35.16
N ILE A 332 -2.17 -11.99 34.99
CA ILE A 332 -0.84 -12.60 35.14
C ILE A 332 0.17 -11.96 34.17
N PHE A 333 -0.21 -11.74 32.91
CA PHE A 333 0.66 -11.15 31.90
C PHE A 333 0.72 -9.61 31.92
N LEU A 334 -0.02 -8.95 32.82
CA LEU A 334 0.24 -7.57 33.22
C LEU A 334 1.34 -7.46 34.28
N LEU A 335 1.51 -8.47 35.15
CA LEU A 335 2.51 -8.46 36.22
C LEU A 335 3.96 -8.22 35.76
N PRO A 336 4.41 -8.62 34.55
CA PRO A 336 5.72 -8.26 34.00
C PRO A 336 6.05 -6.76 34.04
N ILE A 337 5.06 -5.87 34.14
CA ILE A 337 5.28 -4.46 34.37
C ILE A 337 6.11 -4.19 35.64
N LEU A 338 5.90 -4.98 36.71
CA LEU A 338 6.66 -4.89 37.96
C LEU A 338 8.14 -5.24 37.75
N SER A 339 8.40 -6.22 36.87
CA SER A 339 9.78 -6.60 36.50
C SER A 339 10.47 -5.47 35.71
N ILE A 340 9.75 -4.76 34.84
CA ILE A 340 10.29 -3.60 34.11
C ILE A 340 10.66 -2.46 35.07
N LEU A 341 9.82 -2.20 36.08
CA LEU A 341 10.04 -1.14 37.08
C LEU A 341 11.22 -1.41 38.01
N ARG A 342 11.54 -2.68 38.26
CA ARG A 342 12.65 -3.08 39.14
C ARG A 342 14.03 -3.07 38.45
N ILE A 343 14.08 -3.21 37.13
CA ILE A 343 15.33 -3.51 36.38
C ILE A 343 16.02 -2.25 35.81
N GLU A 344 15.40 -1.05 35.89
CA GLU A 344 15.98 0.24 35.47
C GLU A 344 16.58 0.30 34.04
N ALA A 345 16.26 -0.66 33.17
CA ALA A 345 16.79 -0.74 31.81
C ALA A 345 15.68 -1.09 30.79
N ILE A 346 14.87 -0.09 30.41
CA ILE A 346 13.79 -0.21 29.42
C ILE A 346 14.29 -0.76 28.08
N LYS A 347 15.53 -0.43 27.67
CA LYS A 347 16.12 -0.89 26.39
C LYS A 347 16.32 -2.41 26.32
N LYS A 348 16.52 -3.10 27.45
CA LYS A 348 16.78 -4.55 27.50
C LYS A 348 15.50 -5.40 27.54
N ASN A 349 14.34 -4.80 27.81
CA ASN A 349 13.08 -5.51 28.09
C ASN A 349 11.98 -5.27 27.03
N ARG A 350 12.35 -5.07 25.76
CA ARG A 350 11.36 -4.90 24.67
C ARG A 350 10.36 -6.05 24.56
N GLY A 351 10.80 -7.29 24.85
CA GLY A 351 9.93 -8.46 24.86
C GLY A 351 8.81 -8.39 25.89
N LEU A 352 9.10 -7.90 27.10
CA LEU A 352 8.08 -7.73 28.15
C LEU A 352 7.07 -6.63 27.80
N LEU A 353 7.53 -5.54 27.19
CA LEU A 353 6.62 -4.51 26.69
C LEU A 353 5.70 -5.05 25.59
N LEU A 354 6.24 -5.86 24.67
CA LEU A 354 5.46 -6.51 23.64
C LEU A 354 4.39 -7.41 24.25
N VAL A 355 4.75 -8.23 25.24
CA VAL A 355 3.79 -9.05 25.99
C VAL A 355 2.66 -8.20 26.55
N ILE A 356 2.97 -7.11 27.27
CA ILE A 356 1.93 -6.24 27.85
C ILE A 356 1.01 -5.68 26.76
N ILE A 357 1.57 -5.13 25.68
CA ILE A 357 0.79 -4.56 24.58
C ILE A 357 -0.10 -5.63 23.93
N THR A 358 0.48 -6.75 23.50
CA THR A 358 -0.23 -7.82 22.81
C THR A 358 -1.28 -8.50 23.71
N ASN A 359 -1.00 -8.65 25.01
CA ASN A 359 -1.92 -9.22 26.00
C ASN A 359 -3.27 -8.49 26.02
N ASN A 360 -3.26 -7.15 25.94
CA ASN A 360 -4.50 -6.37 25.90
C ASN A 360 -5.37 -6.70 24.68
N PHE A 361 -4.76 -6.84 23.49
CA PHE A 361 -5.48 -7.17 22.26
C PHE A 361 -5.99 -8.61 22.26
N ILE A 362 -5.17 -9.56 22.73
CA ILE A 362 -5.59 -10.97 22.82
C ILE A 362 -6.75 -11.12 23.80
N TYR A 363 -6.70 -10.45 24.96
CA TYR A 363 -7.78 -10.48 25.93
C TYR A 363 -9.09 -9.91 25.38
N LEU A 364 -9.03 -8.79 24.62
CA LEU A 364 -10.20 -8.26 23.92
C LEU A 364 -10.77 -9.29 22.93
N LEU A 365 -9.93 -9.89 22.09
CA LEU A 365 -10.35 -10.85 21.07
C LEU A 365 -11.02 -12.09 21.67
N LEU A 366 -10.37 -12.70 22.66
CA LEU A 366 -10.90 -13.87 23.35
C LEU A 366 -12.16 -13.53 24.14
N GLY A 367 -12.19 -12.38 24.81
CA GLY A 367 -13.33 -11.98 25.60
C GLY A 367 -14.57 -11.69 24.75
N ILE A 368 -14.43 -11.07 23.57
CA ILE A 368 -15.55 -10.91 22.61
C ILE A 368 -16.09 -12.27 22.19
N LEU A 369 -15.21 -13.21 21.85
CA LEU A 369 -15.60 -14.57 21.46
C LEU A 369 -16.41 -15.25 22.57
N PHE A 370 -15.94 -15.21 23.81
CA PHE A 370 -16.66 -15.84 24.93
C PHE A 370 -17.95 -15.10 25.29
N LEU A 371 -17.97 -13.76 25.31
CA LEU A 371 -19.15 -12.97 25.64
C LEU A 371 -20.29 -13.18 24.65
N ARG A 372 -19.99 -13.33 23.35
CA ARG A 372 -20.99 -13.67 22.32
C ARG A 372 -21.68 -14.99 22.59
N ASN A 373 -20.93 -15.98 23.05
CA ASN A 373 -21.45 -17.32 23.36
C ASN A 373 -22.12 -17.41 24.75
N MET A 374 -22.11 -16.34 25.55
CA MET A 374 -22.78 -16.31 26.86
C MET A 374 -24.25 -15.83 26.78
N GLU A 375 -24.75 -15.47 25.59
CA GLU A 375 -26.14 -15.04 25.34
C GLU A 375 -26.63 -13.98 26.34
N LEU A 376 -25.77 -13.03 26.71
CA LEU A 376 -26.13 -11.97 27.64
C LEU A 376 -27.25 -11.10 27.05
N ALA A 377 -28.19 -10.67 27.90
CA ALA A 377 -29.36 -9.87 27.52
C ALA A 377 -29.01 -8.51 26.87
N PHE A 378 -27.77 -8.04 27.00
CA PHE A 378 -27.27 -6.83 26.38
C PHE A 378 -25.90 -7.09 25.74
N LYS A 379 -25.61 -6.37 24.65
CA LYS A 379 -24.31 -6.38 23.98
C LYS A 379 -23.26 -5.81 24.94
N SER A 380 -22.42 -6.67 25.50
CA SER A 380 -21.44 -6.33 26.54
C SER A 380 -20.00 -6.25 26.02
N GLU A 381 -19.79 -6.58 24.75
CA GLU A 381 -18.48 -6.65 24.10
C GLU A 381 -17.68 -5.33 24.21
N GLY A 382 -18.35 -4.18 24.07
CA GLY A 382 -17.69 -2.87 24.13
C GLY A 382 -17.28 -2.48 25.55
N LEU A 383 -18.03 -2.95 26.57
CA LEU A 383 -17.68 -2.76 27.98
C LEU A 383 -16.36 -3.46 28.33
N LEU A 384 -16.05 -4.59 27.68
CA LEU A 384 -14.76 -5.26 27.88
C LEU A 384 -13.60 -4.40 27.39
N SER A 385 -13.73 -3.78 26.22
CA SER A 385 -12.73 -2.83 25.70
C SER A 385 -12.57 -1.63 26.66
N LEU A 386 -13.68 -1.13 27.21
CA LEU A 386 -13.64 -0.03 28.19
C LEU A 386 -12.95 -0.47 29.50
N PHE A 387 -13.22 -1.67 29.97
CA PHE A 387 -12.56 -2.27 31.13
C PHE A 387 -11.04 -2.35 30.93
N ILE A 388 -10.59 -2.80 29.75
CA ILE A 388 -9.16 -2.82 29.40
C ILE A 388 -8.58 -1.40 29.44
N ALA A 389 -9.28 -0.41 28.88
CA ALA A 389 -8.84 0.98 28.94
C ALA A 389 -8.71 1.51 30.37
N ILE A 390 -9.67 1.20 31.24
CA ILE A 390 -9.65 1.61 32.66
C ILE A 390 -8.45 0.99 33.38
N ILE A 391 -8.19 -0.30 33.20
CA ILE A 391 -7.02 -0.97 33.82
C ILE A 391 -5.71 -0.33 33.38
N ASN A 392 -5.55 -0.03 32.08
CA ASN A 392 -4.36 0.66 31.58
C ASN A 392 -4.25 2.10 32.12
N LEU A 393 -5.38 2.79 32.30
CA LEU A 393 -5.40 4.14 32.89
C LEU A 393 -4.97 4.11 34.37
N VAL A 394 -5.47 3.13 35.15
CA VAL A 394 -5.04 2.91 36.54
C VAL A 394 -3.53 2.65 36.60
N LEU A 395 -3.00 1.84 35.69
CA LEU A 395 -1.55 1.62 35.57
C LEU A 395 -0.79 2.93 35.25
N VAL A 396 -1.30 3.76 34.34
CA VAL A 396 -0.70 5.07 34.02
C VAL A 396 -0.68 5.99 35.25
N ILE A 397 -1.78 6.07 36.00
CA ILE A 397 -1.87 6.90 37.21
C ILE A 397 -0.86 6.39 38.25
N TRP A 398 -0.82 5.08 38.48
CA TRP A 398 0.14 4.46 39.40
C TRP A 398 1.60 4.73 39.00
N LEU A 399 1.91 4.63 37.70
CA LEU A 399 3.24 4.94 37.17
C LEU A 399 3.62 6.42 37.34
N ARG A 400 2.67 7.34 37.16
CA ARG A 400 2.90 8.79 37.37
C ARG A 400 3.08 9.14 38.85
N MET A 401 2.46 8.41 39.76
CA MET A 401 2.68 8.56 41.20
C MET A 401 4.04 8.01 41.65
N SER A 402 4.72 7.21 40.82
CA SER A 402 6.09 6.76 41.08
C SER A 402 7.08 7.91 40.86
N LYS A 403 8.03 8.12 41.78
CA LYS A 403 9.08 9.18 41.70
C LYS A 403 10.10 8.98 40.54
N LYS A 404 9.87 8.03 39.64
CA LYS A 404 10.82 7.61 38.58
C LYS A 404 10.30 8.00 37.20
N ASP A 405 11.20 8.42 36.30
CA ASP A 405 10.85 8.90 34.96
C ASP A 405 10.66 7.76 33.94
N TYR A 406 9.42 7.23 33.86
CA TYR A 406 9.02 6.17 32.92
C TYR A 406 8.26 6.69 31.69
N LYS A 407 8.64 7.86 31.16
CA LYS A 407 7.98 8.51 30.00
C LYS A 407 7.54 7.54 28.91
N PHE A 408 8.43 6.67 28.42
CA PHE A 408 8.11 5.76 27.32
C PHE A 408 6.99 4.76 27.66
N LEU A 409 7.01 4.16 28.85
CA LEU A 409 5.99 3.19 29.28
C LEU A 409 4.65 3.89 29.53
N ILE A 410 4.68 5.08 30.13
CA ILE A 410 3.48 5.93 30.33
C ILE A 410 2.84 6.27 28.98
N TYR A 411 3.64 6.68 27.99
CA TYR A 411 3.12 6.99 26.65
C TYR A 411 2.57 5.75 25.93
N ALA A 412 3.23 4.59 26.07
CA ALA A 412 2.73 3.34 25.50
C ALA A 412 1.37 2.93 26.09
N MET A 413 1.24 2.98 27.42
CA MET A 413 -0.02 2.67 28.11
C MET A 413 -1.12 3.70 27.80
N LEU A 414 -0.79 5.01 27.75
CA LEU A 414 -1.74 6.03 27.30
C LEU A 414 -2.21 5.82 25.85
N GLY A 415 -1.30 5.37 24.97
CA GLY A 415 -1.65 4.95 23.62
C GLY A 415 -2.65 3.79 23.60
N LEU A 416 -2.47 2.79 24.48
CA LEU A 416 -3.44 1.70 24.65
C LEU A 416 -4.78 2.20 25.20
N VAL A 417 -4.79 3.05 26.23
CA VAL A 417 -6.03 3.65 26.75
C VAL A 417 -6.82 4.32 25.63
N LEU A 418 -6.16 5.18 24.85
CA LEU A 418 -6.80 5.88 23.74
C LEU A 418 -7.34 4.90 22.67
N THR A 419 -6.56 3.86 22.37
CA THR A 419 -6.93 2.83 21.38
C THR A 419 -8.14 2.02 21.85
N PHE A 420 -8.19 1.56 23.10
CA PHE A 420 -9.31 0.78 23.62
C PHE A 420 -10.56 1.63 23.84
N VAL A 421 -10.42 2.90 24.24
CA VAL A 421 -11.57 3.84 24.26
C VAL A 421 -12.13 4.04 22.85
N SER A 422 -11.26 4.21 21.85
CA SER A 422 -11.67 4.31 20.44
C SER A 422 -12.40 3.06 19.95
N ILE A 423 -11.87 1.87 20.27
CA ILE A 423 -12.40 0.56 19.83
C ILE A 423 -13.68 0.18 20.59
N THR A 424 -13.91 0.69 21.80
CA THR A 424 -15.17 0.43 22.55
C THR A 424 -16.40 0.78 21.74
N ILE A 425 -16.35 1.87 20.97
CA ILE A 425 -17.50 2.41 20.25
C ILE A 425 -17.90 1.58 19.03
N PRO A 426 -17.01 1.21 18.09
CA PRO A 426 -17.34 0.29 17.00
C PRO A 426 -17.78 -1.08 17.46
N ILE A 427 -17.36 -1.52 18.65
CA ILE A 427 -17.81 -2.78 19.21
C ILE A 427 -19.20 -2.65 19.85
N GLN A 428 -19.45 -1.57 20.59
CA GLN A 428 -20.70 -1.39 21.32
C GLN A 428 -21.86 -0.92 20.44
N LEU A 429 -21.60 0.02 19.53
CA LEU A 429 -22.61 0.65 18.67
C LEU A 429 -22.63 -0.03 17.30
N ASP A 430 -23.78 0.05 16.62
CA ASP A 430 -23.99 -0.56 15.32
C ASP A 430 -24.15 0.49 14.20
N GLY A 431 -23.71 0.15 12.99
CA GLY A 431 -23.89 0.94 11.77
C GLY A 431 -23.30 2.35 11.84
N ASN A 432 -24.10 3.32 11.42
CA ASN A 432 -23.78 4.75 11.25
C ASN A 432 -23.11 5.45 12.45
N TYR A 433 -23.30 4.95 13.68
CA TYR A 433 -22.67 5.56 14.85
C TYR A 433 -21.14 5.38 14.86
N ILE A 434 -20.64 4.32 14.22
CA ILE A 434 -19.21 4.01 14.14
C ILE A 434 -18.49 5.06 13.31
N THR A 435 -19.02 5.36 12.12
CA THR A 435 -18.45 6.35 11.21
C THR A 435 -18.47 7.76 11.80
N LEU A 436 -19.57 8.14 12.46
CA LEU A 436 -19.68 9.41 13.17
C LEU A 436 -18.59 9.58 14.23
N PHE A 437 -18.40 8.56 15.08
CA PHE A 437 -17.43 8.66 16.16
C PHE A 437 -16.00 8.75 15.65
N TRP A 438 -15.61 7.87 14.73
CA TRP A 438 -14.26 7.91 14.17
C TRP A 438 -13.99 9.21 13.40
N ALA A 439 -15.01 9.78 12.72
CA ALA A 439 -14.90 11.08 12.06
C ALA A 439 -14.64 12.23 13.05
N ALA A 440 -15.29 12.21 14.22
CA ALA A 440 -15.01 13.17 15.29
C ALA A 440 -13.61 12.95 15.88
N GLU A 441 -13.26 11.69 16.14
CA GLU A 441 -12.00 11.32 16.76
C GLU A 441 -10.79 11.64 15.88
N MET A 442 -10.86 11.47 14.55
CA MET A 442 -9.74 11.83 13.66
C MET A 442 -9.42 13.33 13.70
N VAL A 443 -10.43 14.20 13.87
CA VAL A 443 -10.23 15.64 14.02
C VAL A 443 -9.62 15.96 15.39
N LEU A 444 -10.09 15.27 16.45
CA LEU A 444 -9.55 15.40 17.80
C LEU A 444 -8.09 14.94 17.89
N LEU A 445 -7.73 13.82 17.27
CA LEU A 445 -6.35 13.32 17.22
C LEU A 445 -5.43 14.27 16.45
N LEU A 446 -5.91 14.84 15.33
CA LEU A 446 -5.16 15.86 14.61
C LEU A 446 -4.93 17.10 15.50
N TRP A 447 -5.93 17.49 16.30
CA TRP A 447 -5.81 18.62 17.23
C TRP A 447 -4.82 18.33 18.36
N LEU A 448 -4.87 17.12 18.92
CA LEU A 448 -3.89 16.65 19.90
C LEU A 448 -2.47 16.60 19.33
N TYR A 449 -2.31 16.18 18.07
CA TYR A 449 -1.02 16.24 17.38
C TYR A 449 -0.50 17.67 17.27
N VAL A 450 -1.34 18.62 16.84
CA VAL A 450 -0.97 20.05 16.76
C VAL A 450 -0.53 20.60 18.12
N LYS A 451 -1.20 20.22 19.21
CA LYS A 451 -0.87 20.68 20.56
C LYS A 451 0.37 20.01 21.15
N SER A 452 0.52 18.70 20.98
CA SER A 452 1.55 17.91 21.66
C SER A 452 2.83 17.67 20.85
N LYS A 453 2.76 17.79 19.50
CA LYS A 453 3.84 17.50 18.55
C LYS A 453 4.44 16.09 18.66
N ILE A 454 3.70 15.12 19.20
CA ILE A 454 4.16 13.73 19.33
C ILE A 454 3.81 12.95 18.07
N TRP A 455 4.81 12.29 17.45
CA TRP A 455 4.67 11.54 16.20
C TRP A 455 3.66 10.38 16.25
N ILE A 456 3.34 9.86 17.45
CA ILE A 456 2.35 8.78 17.61
C ILE A 456 0.95 9.25 17.23
N TYR A 457 0.57 10.48 17.60
CA TYR A 457 -0.73 11.05 17.25
C TYR A 457 -0.83 11.34 15.76
N GLU A 458 0.29 11.72 15.12
CA GLU A 458 0.36 11.87 13.66
C GLU A 458 -0.02 10.57 12.94
N ARG A 459 0.61 9.44 13.34
CA ARG A 459 0.30 8.13 12.73
C ARG A 459 -1.10 7.66 13.07
N ALA A 460 -1.55 7.82 14.32
CA ALA A 460 -2.89 7.44 14.74
C ALA A 460 -3.95 8.19 13.93
N THR A 461 -3.74 9.49 13.70
CA THR A 461 -4.62 10.32 12.88
C THR A 461 -4.70 9.82 11.44
N LEU A 462 -3.55 9.45 10.83
CA LEU A 462 -3.52 8.93 9.46
C LEU A 462 -4.23 7.58 9.34
N VAL A 463 -4.01 6.68 10.29
CA VAL A 463 -4.69 5.36 10.33
C VAL A 463 -6.19 5.56 10.49
N LEU A 464 -6.61 6.41 11.43
CA LEU A 464 -8.02 6.65 11.69
C LEU A 464 -8.71 7.35 10.51
N MET A 465 -8.04 8.26 9.80
CA MET A 465 -8.51 8.83 8.54
C MET A 465 -8.79 7.76 7.48
N GLY A 466 -7.93 6.73 7.38
CA GLY A 466 -8.17 5.62 6.46
C GLY A 466 -9.37 4.76 6.87
N LEU A 467 -9.47 4.45 8.16
CA LEU A 467 -10.57 3.68 8.73
C LEU A 467 -11.92 4.39 8.61
N THR A 468 -11.98 5.71 8.83
CA THR A 468 -13.20 6.51 8.63
C THR A 468 -13.67 6.46 7.19
N LEU A 469 -12.74 6.57 6.23
CA LEU A 469 -13.08 6.49 4.81
C LEU A 469 -13.60 5.11 4.41
N ILE A 470 -12.95 4.04 4.87
CA ILE A 470 -13.41 2.66 4.59
C ILE A 470 -14.78 2.42 5.20
N SER A 471 -14.95 2.80 6.47
CA SER A 471 -16.22 2.63 7.19
C SER A 471 -17.34 3.44 6.52
N TYR A 472 -17.06 4.67 6.09
CA TYR A 472 -18.00 5.48 5.31
C TYR A 472 -18.40 4.81 3.99
N LEU A 473 -17.44 4.25 3.25
CA LEU A 473 -17.73 3.53 2.00
C LEU A 473 -18.58 2.27 2.25
N MET A 474 -18.35 1.58 3.37
CA MET A 474 -19.19 0.46 3.79
C MET A 474 -20.62 0.91 4.09
N ASP A 475 -20.81 1.96 4.89
CA ASP A 475 -22.14 2.51 5.22
C ASP A 475 -22.88 2.94 3.94
N VAL A 476 -22.20 3.64 3.04
CA VAL A 476 -22.75 4.04 1.73
C VAL A 476 -23.14 2.82 0.89
N SER A 477 -22.27 1.82 0.81
CA SER A 477 -22.56 0.60 0.05
C SER A 477 -23.77 -0.15 0.61
N ALA A 478 -23.88 -0.23 1.95
CA ALA A 478 -25.01 -0.85 2.61
C ALA A 478 -26.31 -0.13 2.26
N VAL A 479 -26.32 1.21 2.28
CA VAL A 479 -27.50 2.01 1.91
C VAL A 479 -27.89 1.84 0.43
N ILE A 480 -26.92 1.79 -0.49
CA ILE A 480 -27.19 1.57 -1.92
C ILE A 480 -27.81 0.17 -2.14
N LEU A 481 -27.29 -0.86 -1.48
CA LEU A 481 -27.74 -2.25 -1.66
C LEU A 481 -29.06 -2.55 -0.95
N SER A 482 -29.30 -1.95 0.22
CA SER A 482 -30.46 -2.30 1.06
C SER A 482 -31.75 -1.56 0.72
N SER A 483 -31.73 -0.65 -0.27
CA SER A 483 -32.88 0.17 -0.70
C SER A 483 -33.81 0.59 0.45
N PRO A 484 -33.30 1.27 1.49
CA PRO A 484 -34.16 1.67 2.59
C PRO A 484 -35.16 2.73 2.11
N SER A 485 -36.45 2.49 2.34
CA SER A 485 -37.50 3.51 2.26
C SER A 485 -37.31 4.48 3.44
N SER A 486 -36.41 5.44 3.30
CA SER A 486 -36.36 6.57 4.22
C SER A 486 -37.47 7.55 3.86
N ASP A 487 -38.50 7.64 4.72
CA ASP A 487 -39.67 8.50 4.47
C ASP A 487 -39.38 10.01 4.65
N THR A 488 -38.23 10.38 5.23
CA THR A 488 -37.88 11.76 5.58
C THR A 488 -36.75 12.32 4.72
N ILE A 489 -37.08 13.34 3.91
CA ILE A 489 -36.13 14.11 3.09
C ILE A 489 -35.16 14.88 4.00
N PHE A 490 -33.86 14.73 3.78
CA PHE A 490 -32.73 15.37 4.50
C PHE A 490 -32.60 15.05 6.00
N LEU A 491 -33.56 14.34 6.60
CA LEU A 491 -33.57 13.93 8.01
C LEU A 491 -33.49 12.41 8.14
N ASN A 492 -32.61 11.81 7.36
CA ASN A 492 -32.30 10.39 7.47
C ASN A 492 -30.89 10.17 8.04
N SER A 493 -30.67 8.99 8.62
CA SER A 493 -29.42 8.67 9.30
C SER A 493 -28.22 8.63 8.34
N SER A 494 -28.41 8.22 7.08
CA SER A 494 -27.37 8.19 6.04
C SER A 494 -26.92 9.59 5.61
N PHE A 495 -27.85 10.54 5.53
CA PHE A 495 -27.60 11.93 5.19
C PHE A 495 -26.86 12.62 6.33
N ALA A 496 -27.34 12.45 7.57
CA ALA A 496 -26.70 13.03 8.75
C ALA A 496 -25.25 12.53 8.93
N THR A 497 -25.01 11.24 8.71
CA THR A 497 -23.65 10.66 8.78
C THR A 497 -22.75 11.15 7.66
N SER A 498 -23.19 11.09 6.42
CA SER A 498 -22.41 11.57 5.28
C SER A 498 -22.10 13.06 5.38
N LEU A 499 -23.06 13.87 5.83
CA LEU A 499 -22.87 15.30 6.11
C LEU A 499 -21.81 15.51 7.19
N PHE A 500 -21.91 14.80 8.32
CA PHE A 500 -20.97 14.92 9.42
C PHE A 500 -19.55 14.50 9.02
N VAL A 501 -19.39 13.37 8.33
CA VAL A 501 -18.09 12.89 7.83
C VAL A 501 -17.48 13.91 6.84
N GLY A 502 -18.29 14.44 5.92
CA GLY A 502 -17.87 15.48 4.99
C GLY A 502 -17.39 16.75 5.71
N LEU A 503 -18.12 17.21 6.73
CA LEU A 503 -17.74 18.37 7.54
C LEU A 503 -16.49 18.10 8.39
N ALA A 504 -16.35 16.91 8.96
CA ALA A 504 -15.16 16.52 9.72
C ALA A 504 -13.91 16.49 8.84
N ALA A 505 -14.00 15.95 7.63
CA ALA A 505 -12.91 15.99 6.65
C ALA A 505 -12.56 17.44 6.24
N GLY A 506 -13.56 18.32 6.14
CA GLY A 506 -13.38 19.75 5.90
C GLY A 506 -12.65 20.44 7.05
N ALA A 507 -13.09 20.22 8.29
CA ALA A 507 -12.46 20.74 9.50
C ALA A 507 -11.00 20.27 9.63
N PHE A 508 -10.74 19.00 9.33
CA PHE A 508 -9.40 18.42 9.28
C PHE A 508 -8.48 19.20 8.33
N ALA A 509 -8.95 19.48 7.11
CA ALA A 509 -8.19 20.23 6.13
C ALA A 509 -8.06 21.73 6.47
N LEU A 510 -9.08 22.35 7.08
CA LEU A 510 -8.97 23.72 7.56
C LEU A 510 -7.92 23.85 8.67
N MET A 511 -7.87 22.87 9.59
CA MET A 511 -6.87 22.86 10.66
C MET A 511 -5.45 22.66 10.13
N MET A 512 -5.25 21.76 9.15
CA MET A 512 -3.97 21.67 8.43
C MET A 512 -3.59 22.98 7.72
N GLY A 513 -4.59 23.72 7.21
CA GLY A 513 -4.42 25.05 6.64
C GLY A 513 -3.92 26.09 7.64
N HIS A 514 -4.53 26.13 8.82
CA HIS A 514 -4.19 27.08 9.87
C HIS A 514 -2.77 26.85 10.42
N TYR A 515 -2.37 25.59 10.60
CA TYR A 515 -1.05 25.22 11.14
C TYR A 515 -0.05 24.76 10.06
N ARG A 516 -0.05 25.43 8.89
CA ARG A 516 0.73 25.03 7.70
C ARG A 516 2.22 24.79 7.96
N SER A 517 2.86 25.59 8.82
CA SER A 517 4.29 25.45 9.15
C SER A 517 4.59 24.10 9.80
N LEU A 518 3.79 23.69 10.78
CA LEU A 518 3.95 22.40 11.48
C LEU A 518 3.80 21.20 10.53
N PHE A 519 2.82 21.26 9.61
CA PHE A 519 2.58 20.18 8.65
C PHE A 519 3.57 20.16 7.48
N SER A 520 4.36 21.22 7.29
CA SER A 520 5.42 21.23 6.26
C SER A 520 6.65 20.42 6.71
N GLU A 521 6.90 20.35 8.02
CA GLU A 521 7.99 19.58 8.64
C GLU A 521 7.56 18.18 9.13
N ALA A 522 6.26 17.88 9.04
CA ALA A 522 5.69 16.61 9.48
C ALA A 522 6.23 15.41 8.67
N ARG A 523 6.32 14.23 9.32
CA ARG A 523 6.93 13.04 8.70
C ARG A 523 5.97 12.34 7.74
N CYS A 524 4.74 12.11 8.18
CA CYS A 524 3.71 11.34 7.49
C CYS A 524 2.58 12.24 6.95
N LEU A 525 2.07 13.16 7.77
CA LEU A 525 0.99 14.09 7.44
C LEU A 525 1.55 15.39 6.84
N ARG A 526 2.35 15.27 5.78
CA ARG A 526 2.85 16.44 5.05
C ARG A 526 1.70 17.27 4.48
N TYR A 527 1.80 18.59 4.57
CA TYR A 527 0.78 19.52 4.09
C TYR A 527 0.36 19.22 2.63
N VAL A 528 1.34 18.98 1.75
CA VAL A 528 1.11 18.42 0.42
C VAL A 528 1.60 16.96 0.44
N PRO A 529 0.75 15.97 0.09
CA PRO A 529 -0.53 16.07 -0.63
C PRO A 529 -1.79 16.07 0.25
N TRP A 530 -1.70 15.84 1.55
CA TRP A 530 -2.85 15.45 2.38
C TRP A 530 -3.91 16.54 2.54
N ASN A 531 -3.50 17.81 2.58
CA ASN A 531 -4.46 18.90 2.69
C ASN A 531 -5.40 19.04 1.47
N PRO A 532 -4.90 19.10 0.22
CA PRO A 532 -5.74 19.04 -0.96
C PRO A 532 -6.63 17.78 -1.00
N VAL A 533 -6.06 16.61 -0.66
CA VAL A 533 -6.80 15.34 -0.64
C VAL A 533 -8.00 15.44 0.30
N MET A 534 -7.81 15.90 1.52
CA MET A 534 -8.89 15.99 2.51
C MET A 534 -9.99 17.00 2.14
N LEU A 535 -9.64 18.13 1.51
CA LEU A 535 -10.65 19.06 0.98
C LEU A 535 -11.46 18.44 -0.16
N LEU A 536 -10.78 17.74 -1.08
CA LEU A 536 -11.45 17.06 -2.19
C LEU A 536 -12.34 15.92 -1.69
N THR A 537 -11.88 15.15 -0.70
CA THR A 537 -12.67 14.11 -0.03
C THR A 537 -13.90 14.72 0.64
N SER A 538 -13.75 15.82 1.38
CA SER A 538 -14.87 16.56 1.99
C SER A 538 -15.90 16.99 0.92
N ALA A 539 -15.43 17.63 -0.16
CA ALA A 539 -16.30 18.07 -1.24
C ALA A 539 -16.99 16.91 -1.97
N ALA A 540 -16.29 15.80 -2.20
CA ALA A 540 -16.82 14.61 -2.85
C ALA A 540 -17.88 13.90 -1.99
N ILE A 541 -17.62 13.75 -0.69
CA ILE A 541 -18.57 13.18 0.26
C ILE A 541 -19.83 14.05 0.32
N LEU A 542 -19.69 15.36 0.54
CA LEU A 542 -20.83 16.27 0.57
C LEU A 542 -21.62 16.24 -0.75
N TYR A 543 -20.94 16.24 -1.89
CA TYR A 543 -21.58 16.11 -3.19
C TYR A 543 -22.39 14.82 -3.31
N TYR A 544 -21.81 13.70 -2.91
CA TYR A 544 -22.47 12.39 -2.94
C TYR A 544 -23.70 12.36 -2.02
N THR A 545 -23.62 12.94 -0.82
CA THR A 545 -24.72 13.01 0.14
C THR A 545 -25.99 13.60 -0.47
N PHE A 546 -25.87 14.76 -1.13
CA PHE A 546 -27.01 15.40 -1.79
C PHE A 546 -27.47 14.63 -3.03
N MET A 547 -26.55 14.02 -3.77
CA MET A 547 -26.88 13.18 -4.93
C MET A 547 -27.70 11.95 -4.56
N ALA A 548 -27.31 11.26 -3.49
CA ALA A 548 -28.04 10.13 -2.96
C ALA A 548 -29.48 10.54 -2.57
N GLU A 549 -29.62 11.69 -1.89
CA GLU A 549 -30.93 12.20 -1.49
C GLU A 549 -31.85 12.49 -2.68
N PHE A 550 -31.31 13.15 -3.73
CA PHE A 550 -32.05 13.39 -4.97
C PHE A 550 -32.42 12.08 -5.67
N SER A 551 -31.56 11.06 -5.59
CA SER A 551 -31.81 9.76 -6.22
C SER A 551 -32.96 8.97 -5.57
N LEU A 552 -33.10 9.11 -4.25
CA LEU A 552 -34.09 8.41 -3.43
C LEU A 552 -35.47 9.07 -3.48
N HIS A 553 -35.53 10.41 -3.47
CA HIS A 553 -36.80 11.13 -3.29
C HIS A 553 -37.38 11.78 -4.56
N LEU A 554 -36.57 11.98 -5.62
CA LEU A 554 -37.06 12.54 -6.87
C LEU A 554 -37.31 11.42 -7.88
N ALA A 555 -38.45 11.46 -8.57
CA ALA A 555 -38.82 10.48 -9.58
C ALA A 555 -38.62 11.00 -11.01
N GLY A 556 -38.28 10.06 -11.92
CA GLY A 556 -38.26 10.32 -13.36
C GLY A 556 -37.34 11.46 -13.77
N ALA A 557 -37.91 12.46 -14.42
CA ALA A 557 -37.18 13.43 -15.22
C ALA A 557 -36.80 14.72 -14.43
N THR A 558 -37.47 14.97 -13.31
CA THR A 558 -37.08 16.01 -12.34
C THR A 558 -35.83 15.60 -11.57
N ARG A 559 -35.66 14.29 -11.28
CA ARG A 559 -34.45 13.71 -10.70
C ARG A 559 -33.20 14.04 -11.52
N SER A 560 -33.22 13.70 -12.81
CA SER A 560 -32.06 13.92 -13.69
C SER A 560 -31.74 15.42 -13.86
N GLY A 561 -32.77 16.27 -13.96
CA GLY A 561 -32.60 17.73 -14.02
C GLY A 561 -31.97 18.32 -12.75
N MET A 562 -32.44 17.93 -11.56
CA MET A 562 -31.90 18.42 -10.28
C MET A 562 -30.45 17.96 -10.06
N MET A 563 -30.16 16.70 -10.38
CA MET A 563 -28.79 16.18 -10.32
C MET A 563 -27.86 16.99 -11.23
N LEU A 564 -28.25 17.24 -12.48
CA LEU A 564 -27.44 18.05 -13.39
C LEU A 564 -27.17 19.47 -12.86
N VAL A 565 -28.20 20.17 -12.39
CA VAL A 565 -28.05 21.51 -11.79
C VAL A 565 -27.06 21.47 -10.63
N PHE A 566 -27.22 20.50 -9.74
CA PHE A 566 -26.37 20.38 -8.57
C PHE A 566 -24.92 20.04 -8.94
N THR A 567 -24.68 19.15 -9.92
CA THR A 567 -23.33 18.88 -10.43
C THR A 567 -22.66 20.16 -10.95
N SER A 568 -23.39 20.93 -11.74
CA SER A 568 -22.88 22.14 -12.37
C SER A 568 -22.57 23.22 -11.33
N ALA A 569 -23.47 23.40 -10.36
CA ALA A 569 -23.29 24.32 -9.25
C ALA A 569 -22.13 23.90 -8.34
N ALA A 570 -22.01 22.61 -8.00
CA ALA A 570 -20.94 22.09 -7.15
C ALA A 570 -19.56 22.31 -7.78
N ILE A 571 -19.40 22.02 -9.07
CA ILE A 571 -18.13 22.25 -9.80
C ILE A 571 -17.79 23.74 -9.85
N LEU A 572 -18.80 24.62 -10.02
CA LEU A 572 -18.61 26.07 -9.97
C LEU A 572 -18.15 26.55 -8.59
N ILE A 573 -18.84 26.12 -7.53
CA ILE A 573 -18.51 26.47 -6.14
C ILE A 573 -17.10 25.98 -5.80
N LEU A 574 -16.76 24.74 -6.18
CA LEU A 574 -15.45 24.16 -5.94
C LEU A 574 -14.35 24.97 -6.66
N SER A 575 -14.58 25.34 -7.92
CA SER A 575 -13.67 26.19 -8.70
C SER A 575 -13.45 27.55 -8.02
N TYR A 576 -14.53 28.18 -7.55
CA TYR A 576 -14.47 29.48 -6.91
C TYR A 576 -13.79 29.43 -5.53
N ALA A 577 -14.19 28.48 -4.67
CA ALA A 577 -13.65 28.32 -3.32
C ALA A 577 -12.16 28.00 -3.33
N PHE A 578 -11.71 27.21 -4.31
CA PHE A 578 -10.30 26.79 -4.38
C PHE A 578 -9.38 27.86 -4.95
N LYS A 579 -9.90 28.93 -5.59
CA LYS A 579 -9.07 29.98 -6.21
C LYS A 579 -8.01 30.57 -5.28
N LYS A 580 -8.36 30.84 -4.02
CA LYS A 580 -7.42 31.45 -3.05
C LYS A 580 -6.36 30.46 -2.56
N ARG A 581 -6.68 29.17 -2.51
CA ARG A 581 -5.85 28.14 -1.88
C ARG A 581 -4.99 27.37 -2.89
N PHE A 582 -5.50 27.19 -4.10
CA PHE A 582 -4.84 26.54 -5.23
C PHE A 582 -4.90 27.48 -6.45
N PRO A 583 -3.92 28.38 -6.62
CA PRO A 583 -3.91 29.30 -7.74
C PRO A 583 -3.86 28.53 -9.06
N ILE A 584 -4.63 29.01 -10.04
CA ILE A 584 -4.81 28.36 -11.34
C ILE A 584 -3.47 28.17 -12.06
N GLU A 585 -2.48 29.04 -11.85
CA GLU A 585 -1.12 28.92 -12.40
C GLU A 585 -0.47 27.57 -12.10
N GLN A 586 -0.61 27.09 -10.86
CA GLN A 586 0.03 25.86 -10.38
C GLN A 586 -0.85 24.64 -10.67
N CYS A 587 -2.17 24.80 -10.63
CA CYS A 587 -3.14 23.72 -10.73
C CYS A 587 -4.07 23.85 -11.95
N THR A 588 -3.57 24.22 -13.13
CA THR A 588 -4.43 24.41 -14.34
C THR A 588 -5.25 23.18 -14.74
N ILE A 589 -4.65 21.99 -14.67
CA ILE A 589 -5.24 20.72 -15.13
C ILE A 589 -6.57 20.38 -14.43
N PRO A 590 -6.68 20.37 -13.09
CA PRO A 590 -7.94 20.03 -12.41
C PRO A 590 -9.08 21.00 -12.72
N TYR A 591 -8.82 22.30 -12.90
CA TYR A 591 -9.85 23.27 -13.29
C TYR A 591 -10.40 22.99 -14.69
N LEU A 592 -9.51 22.68 -15.65
CA LEU A 592 -9.89 22.33 -17.02
C LEU A 592 -10.59 20.97 -17.10
N ALA A 593 -10.14 20.00 -16.31
CA ALA A 593 -10.76 18.68 -16.22
C ALA A 593 -12.17 18.78 -15.61
N GLY A 594 -12.33 19.52 -14.50
CA GLY A 594 -13.65 19.74 -13.89
C GLY A 594 -14.64 20.41 -14.83
N LEU A 595 -14.19 21.44 -15.56
CA LEU A 595 -14.98 22.08 -16.61
C LEU A 595 -15.35 21.10 -17.75
N GLY A 596 -14.39 20.30 -18.21
CA GLY A 596 -14.63 19.31 -19.27
C GLY A 596 -15.63 18.23 -18.86
N VAL A 597 -15.50 17.71 -17.64
CA VAL A 597 -16.44 16.75 -17.05
C VAL A 597 -17.84 17.36 -16.95
N ASN A 598 -17.95 18.62 -16.53
CA ASN A 598 -19.24 19.31 -16.41
C ASN A 598 -19.97 19.41 -17.77
N VAL A 599 -19.27 19.87 -18.81
CA VAL A 599 -19.84 19.96 -20.17
C VAL A 599 -20.18 18.58 -20.73
N LEU A 600 -19.34 17.58 -20.46
CA LEU A 600 -19.57 16.21 -20.93
C LEU A 600 -20.79 15.57 -20.27
N ILE A 601 -20.97 15.72 -18.95
CA ILE A 601 -22.14 15.21 -18.23
C ILE A 601 -23.42 15.85 -18.78
N TYR A 602 -23.40 17.17 -19.03
CA TYR A 602 -24.52 17.89 -19.64
C TYR A 602 -24.84 17.37 -21.05
N ALA A 603 -23.80 17.16 -21.87
CA ALA A 603 -23.95 16.61 -23.22
C ALA A 603 -24.54 15.19 -23.20
N ILE A 604 -24.02 14.31 -22.35
CA ILE A 604 -24.50 12.94 -22.19
C ILE A 604 -25.98 12.92 -21.79
N ASN A 605 -26.39 13.78 -20.86
CA ASN A 605 -27.78 13.79 -20.39
C ASN A 605 -28.76 14.25 -21.47
N ILE A 606 -28.38 15.22 -22.31
CA ILE A 606 -29.23 15.73 -23.41
C ILE A 606 -29.28 14.76 -24.58
N TRP A 607 -28.17 14.08 -24.89
CA TRP A 607 -28.08 13.21 -26.07
C TRP A 607 -28.44 11.75 -25.80
N GLY A 608 -28.26 11.29 -24.55
CA GLY A 608 -28.39 9.89 -24.18
C GLY A 608 -29.83 9.43 -23.93
N ASP A 609 -30.76 10.34 -23.71
CA ASP A 609 -32.06 9.98 -23.14
C ASP A 609 -33.20 10.64 -23.94
N GLN A 610 -34.13 9.81 -24.45
CA GLN A 610 -35.18 10.20 -25.40
C GLN A 610 -36.41 10.69 -24.64
N TRP A 611 -36.38 11.96 -24.23
CA TRP A 611 -37.44 12.55 -23.41
C TRP A 611 -38.60 13.07 -24.27
N ALA A 612 -39.58 12.20 -24.54
CA ALA A 612 -40.86 12.58 -25.13
C ALA A 612 -41.73 13.33 -24.09
N HIS A 613 -42.33 14.45 -24.48
CA HIS A 613 -43.37 15.22 -23.77
C HIS A 613 -43.14 15.46 -22.27
N MET A 614 -42.33 16.47 -21.95
CA MET A 614 -41.98 16.81 -20.56
C MET A 614 -42.75 18.02 -20.02
N SER A 615 -43.16 17.96 -18.76
CA SER A 615 -43.66 19.11 -18.00
C SER A 615 -42.62 20.26 -17.92
N LEU A 616 -43.06 21.48 -17.63
CA LEU A 616 -42.25 22.70 -17.55
C LEU A 616 -41.05 22.64 -16.57
N PRO A 617 -41.13 22.02 -15.36
CA PRO A 617 -40.07 22.11 -14.36
C PRO A 617 -38.72 21.46 -14.75
N PRO A 618 -38.65 20.23 -15.30
CA PRO A 618 -37.39 19.66 -15.76
C PRO A 618 -36.71 20.44 -16.89
N VAL A 619 -37.49 21.13 -17.73
CA VAL A 619 -36.96 21.97 -18.81
C VAL A 619 -36.21 23.18 -18.22
N LEU A 620 -36.80 23.85 -17.23
CA LEU A 620 -36.16 24.96 -16.53
C LEU A 620 -34.86 24.54 -15.83
N LEU A 621 -34.85 23.38 -15.16
CA LEU A 621 -33.65 22.87 -14.50
C LEU A 621 -32.49 22.66 -15.49
N ARG A 622 -32.75 22.22 -16.71
CA ARG A 622 -31.70 22.03 -17.74
C ARG A 622 -31.09 23.34 -18.21
N TRP A 623 -31.92 24.36 -18.44
CA TRP A 623 -31.44 25.69 -18.80
C TRP A 623 -30.68 26.35 -17.64
N LEU A 624 -31.10 26.08 -16.40
CA LEU A 624 -30.40 26.53 -15.20
C LEU A 624 -29.04 25.84 -15.02
N ALA A 625 -28.93 24.55 -15.34
CA ALA A 625 -27.64 23.84 -15.40
C ALA A 625 -26.73 24.44 -16.48
N ALA A 626 -27.26 24.73 -17.68
CA ALA A 626 -26.52 25.39 -18.75
C ALA A 626 -25.98 26.75 -18.31
N ALA A 627 -26.79 27.56 -17.60
CA ALA A 627 -26.37 28.84 -17.05
C ALA A 627 -25.18 28.69 -16.09
N PHE A 628 -25.20 27.70 -15.18
CA PHE A 628 -24.05 27.42 -14.30
C PHE A 628 -22.80 27.01 -15.07
N ILE A 629 -22.93 26.20 -16.13
CA ILE A 629 -21.81 25.79 -16.97
C ILE A 629 -21.23 26.99 -17.72
N ILE A 630 -22.06 27.88 -18.25
CA ILE A 630 -21.62 29.11 -18.92
C ILE A 630 -20.87 30.01 -17.95
N VAL A 631 -21.39 30.20 -16.73
CA VAL A 631 -20.72 30.99 -15.69
C VAL A 631 -19.37 30.36 -15.31
N ASN A 632 -19.30 29.03 -15.18
CA ASN A 632 -18.05 28.33 -14.90
C ASN A 632 -17.03 28.46 -16.05
N LEU A 633 -17.49 28.28 -17.29
CA LEU A 633 -16.68 28.44 -18.50
C LEU A 633 -16.13 29.87 -18.60
N TYR A 634 -16.97 30.88 -18.40
CA TYR A 634 -16.55 32.28 -18.39
C TYR A 634 -15.55 32.56 -17.28
N TYR A 635 -15.80 32.06 -16.06
CA TYR A 635 -14.92 32.25 -14.92
C TYR A 635 -13.53 31.64 -15.16
N VAL A 636 -13.47 30.37 -15.58
CA VAL A 636 -12.21 29.67 -15.85
C VAL A 636 -11.48 30.31 -17.02
N ALA A 637 -12.19 30.64 -18.11
CA ALA A 637 -11.61 31.33 -19.25
C ALA A 637 -11.05 32.70 -18.88
N ARG A 638 -11.80 33.52 -18.11
CA ARG A 638 -11.35 34.83 -17.66
C ARG A 638 -10.08 34.71 -16.83
N GLN A 639 -10.07 33.86 -15.80
CA GLN A 639 -8.89 33.65 -14.97
C GLN A 639 -7.69 33.20 -15.80
N TYR A 640 -7.89 32.24 -16.71
CA TYR A 640 -6.86 31.72 -17.60
C TYR A 640 -6.25 32.81 -18.49
N TYR A 641 -7.08 33.57 -19.21
CA TYR A 641 -6.61 34.63 -20.11
C TYR A 641 -5.96 35.80 -19.37
N THR A 642 -6.43 36.14 -18.16
CA THR A 642 -5.84 37.24 -17.38
C THR A 642 -4.51 36.87 -16.71
N ILE A 643 -4.33 35.62 -16.30
CA ILE A 643 -3.20 35.22 -15.44
C ILE A 643 -2.09 34.50 -16.23
N ILE A 644 -2.46 33.54 -17.09
CA ILE A 644 -1.51 32.64 -17.77
C ILE A 644 -1.16 33.14 -19.19
N GLY A 645 -2.01 33.98 -19.78
CA GLY A 645 -1.87 34.49 -21.13
C GLY A 645 -2.36 33.53 -22.22
N LEU A 646 -2.14 33.91 -23.49
CA LEU A 646 -2.68 33.20 -24.66
C LEU A 646 -1.80 31.99 -25.05
N LYS A 647 -2.12 30.79 -24.56
CA LYS A 647 -1.55 29.53 -25.09
C LYS A 647 -2.55 28.81 -25.99
N ILE A 648 -2.06 28.41 -27.17
CA ILE A 648 -2.86 27.82 -28.27
C ILE A 648 -3.69 26.62 -27.79
N HIS A 649 -3.09 25.61 -27.15
CA HIS A 649 -3.79 24.37 -26.80
C HIS A 649 -4.97 24.57 -25.84
N PHE A 650 -4.85 25.46 -24.85
CA PHE A 650 -5.93 25.71 -23.89
C PHE A 650 -7.04 26.58 -24.49
N THR A 651 -6.67 27.54 -25.35
CA THR A 651 -7.64 28.30 -26.13
C THR A 651 -8.44 27.39 -27.05
N VAL A 652 -7.80 26.42 -27.71
CA VAL A 652 -8.49 25.39 -28.50
C VAL A 652 -9.43 24.57 -27.61
N TYR A 653 -8.97 24.06 -26.47
CA TYR A 653 -9.80 23.26 -25.55
C TYR A 653 -11.06 24.01 -25.06
N LEU A 654 -10.91 25.26 -24.60
CA LEU A 654 -12.04 26.08 -24.14
C LEU A 654 -13.04 26.35 -25.27
N ASN A 655 -12.58 26.58 -26.50
CA ASN A 655 -13.45 26.79 -27.64
C ASN A 655 -14.16 25.51 -28.11
N VAL A 656 -13.49 24.36 -28.05
CA VAL A 656 -14.12 23.06 -28.33
C VAL A 656 -15.22 22.76 -27.30
N LEU A 657 -14.97 23.03 -26.02
CA LEU A 657 -16.00 22.91 -24.98
C LEU A 657 -17.16 23.89 -25.19
N ALA A 658 -16.88 25.14 -25.57
CA ALA A 658 -17.91 26.13 -25.88
C ALA A 658 -18.77 25.70 -27.08
N LEU A 659 -18.16 25.16 -28.14
CA LEU A 659 -18.85 24.60 -29.30
C LEU A 659 -19.73 23.42 -28.94
N LEU A 660 -19.20 22.48 -28.14
CA LEU A 660 -19.95 21.32 -27.67
C LEU A 660 -21.17 21.76 -26.85
N LEU A 661 -20.96 22.68 -25.92
CA LEU A 661 -22.02 23.24 -25.10
C LEU A 661 -23.09 23.95 -25.95
N TRP A 662 -22.68 24.75 -26.94
CA TRP A 662 -23.59 25.39 -27.89
C TRP A 662 -24.44 24.38 -28.67
N LEU A 663 -23.82 23.35 -29.23
CA LEU A 663 -24.53 22.30 -29.97
C LEU A 663 -25.55 21.58 -29.08
N THR A 664 -25.18 21.28 -27.83
CA THR A 664 -26.09 20.62 -26.88
C THR A 664 -27.28 21.52 -26.51
N MET A 665 -27.04 22.82 -26.31
CA MET A 665 -28.12 23.79 -26.07
C MET A 665 -29.03 23.95 -27.29
N ALA A 666 -28.46 24.05 -28.50
CA ALA A 666 -29.23 24.16 -29.74
C ALA A 666 -30.11 22.92 -29.99
N ARG A 667 -29.58 21.72 -29.71
CA ARG A 667 -30.36 20.48 -29.74
C ARG A 667 -31.51 20.51 -28.73
N SER A 668 -31.22 20.89 -27.49
CA SER A 668 -32.24 20.99 -26.44
C SER A 668 -33.35 21.98 -26.81
N PHE A 669 -33.00 23.10 -27.45
CA PHE A 669 -33.95 24.09 -27.94
C PHE A 669 -34.82 23.57 -29.09
N LEU A 670 -34.21 22.97 -30.13
CA LEU A 670 -34.95 22.46 -31.29
C LEU A 670 -35.91 21.33 -30.90
N TRP A 671 -35.50 20.47 -29.98
CA TRP A 671 -36.37 19.44 -29.43
C TRP A 671 -37.56 20.03 -28.65
N GLN A 672 -37.35 21.09 -27.86
CA GLN A 672 -38.43 21.81 -27.17
C GLN A 672 -39.39 22.51 -28.15
N ALA A 673 -38.90 22.92 -29.31
CA ALA A 673 -39.70 23.50 -30.38
C ALA A 673 -40.47 22.45 -31.22
N GLY A 674 -40.37 21.16 -30.88
CA GLY A 674 -41.07 20.07 -31.57
C GLY A 674 -40.38 19.56 -32.83
N VAL A 675 -39.11 19.91 -33.06
CA VAL A 675 -38.33 19.42 -34.20
C VAL A 675 -37.56 18.17 -33.79
N GLU A 676 -38.02 17.01 -34.26
CA GLU A 676 -37.43 15.71 -33.92
C GLU A 676 -36.12 15.43 -34.67
N ASP A 677 -36.02 15.86 -35.94
CA ASP A 677 -34.84 15.67 -36.77
C ASP A 677 -33.77 16.74 -36.54
N PHE A 678 -32.77 16.41 -35.71
CA PHE A 678 -31.66 17.31 -35.42
C PHE A 678 -30.63 17.42 -36.56
N ASP A 679 -30.77 16.64 -37.63
CA ASP A 679 -29.74 16.55 -38.68
C ASP A 679 -29.48 17.86 -39.42
N ALA A 680 -30.56 18.56 -39.80
CA ALA A 680 -30.50 19.89 -40.39
C ALA A 680 -30.12 20.94 -39.34
N GLY A 681 -30.69 20.82 -38.13
CA GLY A 681 -30.39 21.70 -37.00
C GLY A 681 -28.92 21.70 -36.60
N PHE A 682 -28.23 20.57 -36.71
CA PHE A 682 -26.81 20.43 -36.44
C PHE A 682 -25.96 21.29 -37.38
N SER A 683 -26.21 21.23 -38.69
CA SER A 683 -25.45 22.00 -39.68
C SER A 683 -25.68 23.51 -39.53
N VAL A 684 -26.93 23.91 -39.29
CA VAL A 684 -27.29 25.31 -39.04
C VAL A 684 -26.64 25.83 -37.76
N SER A 685 -26.74 25.07 -36.66
CA SER A 685 -26.14 25.43 -35.37
C SER A 685 -24.62 25.58 -35.44
N LEU A 686 -23.93 24.67 -36.14
CA LEU A 686 -22.47 24.73 -36.31
C LEU A 686 -22.04 25.90 -37.21
N SER A 687 -22.83 26.22 -38.23
CA SER A 687 -22.59 27.37 -39.11
C SER A 687 -22.73 28.70 -38.37
N ILE A 688 -23.75 28.84 -37.53
CA ILE A 688 -23.93 30.01 -36.65
C ILE A 688 -22.74 30.13 -35.69
N ALA A 689 -22.33 29.03 -35.05
CA ALA A 689 -21.20 29.03 -34.14
C ALA A 689 -19.88 29.40 -34.84
N GLY A 690 -19.62 28.83 -36.02
CA GLY A 690 -18.46 29.15 -36.85
C GLY A 690 -18.44 30.62 -37.28
N PHE A 691 -19.59 31.20 -37.64
CA PHE A 691 -19.70 32.61 -37.99
C PHE A 691 -19.40 33.53 -36.79
N VAL A 692 -19.96 33.22 -35.61
CA VAL A 692 -19.70 33.98 -34.38
C VAL A 692 -18.21 33.90 -34.00
N GLN A 693 -17.61 32.71 -34.09
CA GLN A 693 -16.17 32.53 -33.84
C GLN A 693 -15.31 33.31 -34.83
N MET A 694 -15.68 33.33 -36.11
CA MET A 694 -14.97 34.10 -37.14
C MET A 694 -15.05 35.60 -36.85
N ALA A 695 -16.24 36.12 -36.54
CA ALA A 695 -16.44 37.53 -36.19
C ALA A 695 -15.65 37.95 -34.93
N LEU A 696 -15.67 37.13 -33.88
CA LEU A 696 -14.87 37.35 -32.67
C LEU A 696 -13.36 37.24 -32.96
N GLY A 697 -12.95 36.30 -33.81
CA GLY A 697 -11.53 36.11 -34.19
C GLY A 697 -10.98 37.29 -34.98
N MET A 698 -11.82 37.94 -35.80
CA MET A 698 -11.48 39.18 -36.51
C MET A 698 -11.43 40.38 -35.55
N ARG A 699 -12.44 40.57 -34.68
CA ARG A 699 -12.47 41.67 -33.70
C ARG A 699 -11.35 41.61 -32.67
N LEU A 700 -10.99 40.42 -32.20
CA LEU A 700 -9.95 40.20 -31.18
C LEU A 700 -8.56 39.96 -31.78
N HIS A 701 -8.41 40.03 -33.11
CA HIS A 701 -7.18 39.72 -33.86
C HIS A 701 -6.53 38.36 -33.50
N GLN A 702 -7.34 37.35 -33.11
CA GLN A 702 -6.84 36.05 -32.68
C GLN A 702 -6.80 35.04 -33.84
N LYS A 703 -5.59 34.69 -34.29
CA LYS A 703 -5.36 33.68 -35.35
C LYS A 703 -6.00 32.32 -35.00
N VAL A 704 -5.88 31.88 -33.75
CA VAL A 704 -6.40 30.59 -33.29
C VAL A 704 -7.92 30.49 -33.46
N LEU A 705 -8.66 31.55 -33.14
CA LEU A 705 -10.12 31.55 -33.20
C LEU A 705 -10.63 31.48 -34.65
N ARG A 706 -9.90 32.09 -35.60
CA ARG A 706 -10.17 32.01 -37.04
C ARG A 706 -9.87 30.63 -37.63
N ILE A 707 -8.84 29.95 -37.13
CA ILE A 707 -8.54 28.57 -37.58
C ILE A 707 -9.62 27.61 -37.08
N ILE A 708 -10.09 27.80 -35.83
CA ILE A 708 -11.20 27.00 -35.28
C ILE A 708 -12.48 27.22 -36.08
N SER A 709 -12.82 28.47 -36.42
CA SER A 709 -14.00 28.75 -37.25
C SER A 709 -13.90 28.15 -38.65
N LEU A 710 -12.72 28.21 -39.28
CA LEU A 710 -12.51 27.56 -40.58
C LEU A 710 -12.67 26.04 -40.47
N SER A 711 -12.20 25.44 -39.38
CA SER A 711 -12.34 24.01 -39.11
C SER A 711 -13.80 23.62 -38.88
N THR A 712 -14.59 24.42 -38.14
CA THR A 712 -16.03 24.17 -37.97
C THR A 712 -16.77 24.26 -39.29
N PHE A 713 -16.52 25.29 -40.12
CA PHE A 713 -17.07 25.34 -41.48
C PHE A 713 -16.66 24.13 -42.34
N GLY A 714 -15.41 23.67 -42.21
CA GLY A 714 -14.93 22.45 -42.85
C GLY A 714 -15.73 21.20 -42.46
N ILE A 715 -16.12 21.08 -41.18
CA ILE A 715 -16.98 19.97 -40.71
C ILE A 715 -18.38 20.05 -41.32
N VAL A 716 -18.97 21.25 -41.45
CA VAL A 716 -20.28 21.42 -42.13
C VAL A 716 -20.18 21.00 -43.58
N LEU A 717 -19.15 21.48 -44.28
CA LEU A 717 -18.93 21.17 -45.70
C LEU A 717 -18.67 19.67 -45.90
N LEU A 718 -17.89 19.05 -45.01
CA LEU A 718 -17.62 17.63 -45.04
C LEU A 718 -18.89 16.80 -44.77
N LYS A 719 -19.73 17.21 -43.81
CA LYS A 719 -21.04 16.56 -43.57
C LYS A 719 -21.94 16.67 -44.80
N LEU A 720 -22.01 17.86 -45.41
CA LEU A 720 -22.76 18.12 -46.64
C LEU A 720 -22.27 17.19 -47.76
N ILE A 721 -20.96 17.04 -47.94
CA ILE A 721 -20.39 16.12 -48.94
C ILE A 721 -20.68 14.65 -48.58
N LEU A 722 -20.38 14.22 -47.36
CA LEU A 722 -20.47 12.81 -46.97
C LEU A 722 -21.91 12.31 -46.78
N LYS A 723 -22.87 13.18 -46.49
CA LYS A 723 -24.27 12.80 -46.28
C LYS A 723 -25.15 13.19 -47.46
N ASP A 724 -24.95 14.37 -48.04
CA ASP A 724 -25.76 14.85 -49.17
C ASP A 724 -25.25 14.36 -50.54
N LEU A 725 -23.93 14.21 -50.78
CA LEU A 725 -23.46 13.48 -51.99
C LEU A 725 -23.64 11.96 -51.86
N TRP A 726 -23.75 11.41 -50.65
CA TRP A 726 -23.92 9.98 -50.45
C TRP A 726 -25.39 9.51 -50.52
N ALA A 727 -26.34 10.44 -50.59
CA ALA A 727 -27.73 10.15 -50.95
C ALA A 727 -27.96 10.05 -52.48
N MET A 728 -26.95 10.35 -53.31
CA MET A 728 -27.05 10.22 -54.78
C MET A 728 -26.97 8.75 -55.26
N PRO A 729 -27.63 8.41 -56.38
CA PRO A 729 -27.57 7.08 -57.00
C PRO A 729 -26.14 6.58 -57.25
N THR A 730 -25.92 5.28 -57.05
CA THR A 730 -24.62 4.58 -56.98
C THR A 730 -23.67 4.81 -58.16
N ILE A 731 -24.19 5.08 -59.35
CA ILE A 731 -23.38 5.29 -60.57
C ILE A 731 -22.68 6.66 -60.57
N GLY A 732 -23.28 7.70 -59.98
CA GLY A 732 -22.67 9.03 -59.90
C GLY A 732 -21.46 9.09 -58.96
N LYS A 733 -21.46 8.29 -57.89
CA LYS A 733 -20.37 8.25 -56.90
C LYS A 733 -19.08 7.71 -57.51
N ILE A 734 -19.16 6.64 -58.29
CA ILE A 734 -17.98 5.99 -58.90
C ILE A 734 -17.30 6.95 -59.87
N ILE A 735 -18.09 7.67 -60.69
CA ILE A 735 -17.58 8.62 -61.68
C ILE A 735 -16.91 9.83 -61.01
N VAL A 736 -17.50 10.40 -59.96
CA VAL A 736 -16.94 11.56 -59.25
C VAL A 736 -15.65 11.20 -58.51
N PHE A 737 -15.56 10.02 -57.88
CA PHE A 737 -14.33 9.58 -57.20
C PHE A 737 -13.19 9.26 -58.18
N ILE A 738 -13.49 8.70 -59.36
CA ILE A 738 -12.49 8.45 -60.41
C ILE A 738 -11.97 9.78 -60.97
N ILE A 739 -12.86 10.73 -61.26
CA ILE A 739 -12.47 12.05 -61.79
C ILE A 739 -11.66 12.84 -60.75
N LEU A 740 -12.07 12.82 -59.48
CA LEU A 740 -11.33 13.47 -58.39
C LEU A 740 -9.95 12.85 -58.17
N GLY A 741 -9.85 11.52 -58.23
CA GLY A 741 -8.57 10.80 -58.17
C GLY A 741 -7.65 11.13 -59.35
N LEU A 742 -8.21 11.25 -60.56
CA LEU A 742 -7.47 11.60 -61.77
C LEU A 742 -6.98 13.06 -61.75
N ILE A 743 -7.80 13.98 -61.24
CA ILE A 743 -7.45 15.40 -61.09
C ILE A 743 -6.32 15.58 -60.06
N LEU A 744 -6.37 14.88 -58.92
CA LEU A 744 -5.31 14.94 -57.91
C LEU A 744 -3.98 14.37 -58.42
N LEU A 745 -4.02 13.33 -59.25
CA LEU A 745 -2.85 12.72 -59.86
C LEU A 745 -2.22 13.64 -60.93
N VAL A 746 -3.07 14.33 -61.71
CA VAL A 746 -2.63 15.38 -62.65
C VAL A 746 -2.05 16.57 -61.89
N LEU A 747 -2.63 16.99 -60.76
CA LEU A 747 -2.12 18.09 -59.93
C LEU A 747 -0.74 17.74 -59.33
N SER A 748 -0.58 16.51 -58.85
CA SER A 748 0.69 15.99 -58.31
C SER A 748 1.78 15.96 -59.39
N PHE A 749 1.44 15.54 -60.61
CA PHE A 749 2.34 15.56 -61.76
C PHE A 749 2.68 16.99 -62.21
N LEU A 750 1.71 17.91 -62.23
CA LEU A 750 1.93 19.32 -62.56
C LEU A 750 2.86 19.99 -61.56
N TYR A 751 2.70 19.71 -60.26
CA TYR A 751 3.54 20.24 -59.19
C TYR A 751 4.99 19.79 -59.32
N GLN A 752 5.23 18.52 -59.66
CA GLN A 752 6.57 18.00 -59.92
C GLN A 752 7.22 18.60 -61.17
N LYS A 753 6.44 18.85 -62.23
CA LYS A 753 6.94 19.41 -63.50
C LYS A 753 7.18 20.93 -63.44
N LEU A 754 6.44 21.66 -62.59
CA LEU A 754 6.56 23.12 -62.41
C LEU A 754 7.55 23.52 -61.30
N LYS A 755 8.00 22.59 -60.44
CA LYS A 755 9.00 22.85 -59.40
C LYS A 755 10.31 23.42 -59.97
N GLY A 756 10.70 23.00 -61.17
CA GLY A 756 11.91 23.50 -61.84
C GLY A 756 11.80 24.91 -62.46
N VAL A 757 10.58 25.46 -62.57
CA VAL A 757 10.34 26.80 -63.13
C VAL A 757 9.96 27.80 -62.03
N LEU A 758 9.31 27.36 -60.94
CA LEU A 758 8.92 28.23 -59.84
C LEU A 758 10.08 28.67 -58.92
N PHE A 759 11.19 27.93 -58.87
CA PHE A 759 12.31 28.17 -57.96
C PHE A 759 13.62 28.59 -58.66
N LYS A 760 13.58 28.91 -59.95
CA LYS A 760 14.77 29.31 -60.71
C LYS A 760 15.17 30.79 -60.56
N ASN A 761 14.47 31.54 -59.70
CA ASN A 761 14.76 32.97 -59.47
C ASN A 761 15.25 33.29 -58.04
N ASP A 762 15.56 32.28 -57.21
CA ASP A 762 16.09 32.48 -55.85
C ASP A 762 17.57 32.04 -55.72
N GLU A 763 18.29 31.77 -56.82
CA GLU A 763 19.72 31.41 -56.81
C GLU A 763 20.67 32.49 -57.38
N ASP A 764 20.17 33.65 -57.83
CA ASP A 764 21.01 34.72 -58.43
C ASP A 764 21.06 36.03 -57.60
N GLU A 765 20.95 35.96 -56.26
CA GLU A 765 21.17 37.13 -55.38
C GLU A 765 22.15 36.89 -54.20
N THR A 766 22.97 35.84 -54.25
CA THR A 766 24.17 35.75 -53.42
C THR A 766 25.32 35.15 -54.22
N ASP A 767 25.97 35.98 -55.04
CA ASP A 767 27.41 35.97 -55.30
C ASP A 767 27.90 37.42 -55.46
#